data_AF-A0A3A6QP81-F1
#
_entry.id   AF-A0A3A6QP81-F1
#
_cell.length_a   1.000
_cell.length_b   1.000
_cell.length_c   1.000
_cell.angle_alpha   90.00
_cell.angle_beta   90.00
_cell.angle_gamma   90.00
#
_symmetry.space_group_name_H-M   'P 1'
#
loop_
_entity.id
_entity.type
_entity.pdbx_description
1 polymer ?
#
loop_
_entity_poly.entity_id
_entity_poly.type
_entity_poly.pdbx_seq_one_letter_code
_entity_poly.pdbx_strand_id
1 'polypeptide(L)'
;MKKVLFQVHWFFGITAGLVLALMGITGALYSFEDEIVDALNPDTLFVQPLERQLSLPEMVSKVEAQGKDKVSMFRIEPDSNRVAQVWFQPPPGQRRGEMHNFNPFTGAFTEDALGQDFFGFILNLHRFLAAGEYGKQVTAACTLILVFFCLSGLYLRWPRQALNWRVWLTLDWAKKGRSFNWDLHSVFGTWCLIVYLLLAITGLMWSYDWVSNGMNKLIGDPPVAGEQRRGGGGPRPGPGPKEAVPVQTAAPDYALIWDTIQKTAGPDLKAYNLRMPQAPGQMATVFYILKNAPHPRALNQITLDPASGQLKAVSRYADKGYGAKLLVSNYSLHTGSYWGLPGRIVITVAALLMPLFFITGWLLYLDRRRKKRDIRSARGEVSTATSGSASQGPAWLIGFASQSGFAEQLAWQTAGQLQSAGLPVRVQRLADMTEQDLNQSHNALFVVSTFGDGEAPDSARGFERTLLGRPLSLENLNYAVLGLGDRQYQHFCGFAQRLHGWLAERGGSTLFAPVEVDSGDSAALQHWQQQLGELTGSTPATAWKAPDYENWTLNQRDLLNAGSVGSKVFLLGLTGASDTRWEAGDLVEVLPRNAPSAVEHFLAGLGIAADSQVHVDGLSETLGQALRSRQLPANRSHLVGLHAQALIDALVPLAMREYSIASIPEDGSLQLIVRQELHPDGSLGLGSGWLTEHAALGASISLRVRRNSSFHLPSEPAPMILIGNGTGLAGLRSLLKARITQGEHRNWLLFGERNAEHDFHCADELNGWLASGDLARMDLAFSRDQAEKIYVQDRLREAADELHRWLAEGAVIYICGSLEGMATGVDETLRALIGEEGVQSLIEQGRYRRDVY
;
A
#
# COMPACT_ATOMS: atom_id res chain seq x y z
N MET A 1 -14.10 -3.94 15.50
CA MET A 1 -13.55 -4.89 14.51
C MET A 1 -12.67 -4.26 13.43
N LYS A 2 -13.19 -3.47 12.45
CA LYS A 2 -12.41 -3.06 11.24
C LYS A 2 -10.97 -2.57 11.49
N LYS A 3 -10.70 -1.71 12.49
CA LYS A 3 -9.34 -1.26 12.85
C LYS A 3 -8.37 -2.41 13.17
N VAL A 4 -8.78 -3.36 14.00
CA VAL A 4 -8.00 -4.56 14.37
C VAL A 4 -7.83 -5.48 13.16
N LEU A 5 -8.89 -5.68 12.37
CA LEU A 5 -8.86 -6.56 11.21
C LEU A 5 -7.94 -6.01 10.09
N PHE A 6 -7.86 -4.68 9.96
CA PHE A 6 -6.88 -3.99 9.11
C PHE A 6 -5.44 -4.17 9.62
N GLN A 7 -5.20 -4.05 10.93
CA GLN A 7 -3.89 -4.31 11.54
C GLN A 7 -3.43 -5.76 11.32
N VAL A 8 -4.32 -6.75 11.49
CA VAL A 8 -4.02 -8.17 11.26
C VAL A 8 -3.79 -8.49 9.78
N HIS A 9 -4.57 -7.87 8.87
CA HIS A 9 -4.36 -7.99 7.42
C HIS A 9 -2.99 -7.47 7.00
N TRP A 10 -2.60 -6.28 7.46
CA TRP A 10 -1.27 -5.72 7.18
C TRP A 10 -0.13 -6.52 7.83
N PHE A 11 -0.29 -6.97 9.08
CA PHE A 11 0.70 -7.81 9.78
C PHE A 11 0.98 -9.13 9.03
N PHE A 12 -0.07 -9.85 8.61
CA PHE A 12 0.10 -11.04 7.78
C PHE A 12 0.64 -10.69 6.39
N GLY A 13 0.24 -9.55 5.80
CA GLY A 13 0.76 -9.06 4.52
C GLY A 13 2.27 -8.89 4.51
N ILE A 14 2.84 -8.37 5.59
CA ILE A 14 4.30 -8.28 5.81
C ILE A 14 4.94 -9.64 6.05
N THR A 15 4.36 -10.48 6.91
CA THR A 15 5.02 -11.71 7.41
C THR A 15 4.89 -12.92 6.49
N ALA A 16 3.75 -13.11 5.83
CA ALA A 16 3.49 -14.24 4.92
C ALA A 16 3.54 -13.84 3.43
N GLY A 17 3.43 -12.54 3.11
CA GLY A 17 3.37 -12.05 1.73
C GLY A 17 4.59 -12.43 0.87
N LEU A 18 5.79 -12.49 1.47
CA LEU A 18 7.01 -12.91 0.77
C LEU A 18 6.96 -14.39 0.35
N VAL A 19 6.46 -15.27 1.22
CA VAL A 19 6.31 -16.71 0.90
C VAL A 19 5.25 -16.91 -0.17
N LEU A 20 4.15 -16.16 -0.09
CA LEU A 20 3.08 -16.20 -1.09
C LEU A 20 3.52 -15.62 -2.45
N ALA A 21 4.38 -14.59 -2.47
CA ALA A 21 5.03 -14.10 -3.68
C ALA A 21 5.92 -15.16 -4.34
N LEU A 22 6.72 -15.90 -3.54
CA LEU A 22 7.53 -17.01 -4.02
C LEU A 22 6.68 -18.19 -4.54
N MET A 23 5.60 -18.54 -3.84
CA MET A 23 4.63 -19.54 -4.29
C MET A 23 3.94 -19.12 -5.60
N GLY A 24 3.61 -17.84 -5.75
CA GLY A 24 3.06 -17.27 -6.99
C GLY A 24 4.02 -17.40 -8.17
N ILE A 25 5.28 -16.98 -8.01
CA ILE A 25 6.30 -17.08 -9.07
C ILE A 25 6.57 -18.55 -9.46
N THR A 26 6.77 -19.43 -8.47
CA THR A 26 7.02 -20.86 -8.74
C THR A 26 5.81 -21.56 -9.37
N GLY A 27 4.58 -21.21 -8.96
CA GLY A 27 3.35 -21.73 -9.55
C GLY A 27 3.12 -21.24 -10.98
N ALA A 28 3.48 -19.98 -11.27
CA ALA A 28 3.45 -19.41 -12.62
C ALA A 28 4.41 -20.15 -13.58
N LEU A 29 5.65 -20.40 -13.14
CA LEU A 29 6.62 -21.21 -13.91
C LEU A 29 6.11 -22.64 -14.13
N TYR A 30 5.68 -23.31 -13.05
CA TYR A 30 5.22 -24.71 -13.12
C TYR A 30 3.94 -24.88 -13.95
N SER A 31 3.11 -23.83 -14.10
CA SER A 31 1.90 -23.84 -14.93
C SER A 31 2.18 -23.98 -16.43
N PHE A 32 3.44 -23.91 -16.87
CA PHE A 32 3.88 -24.14 -18.25
C PHE A 32 5.04 -25.17 -18.36
N GLU A 33 5.18 -26.09 -17.39
CA GLU A 33 6.20 -27.17 -17.41
C GLU A 33 6.25 -27.92 -18.75
N ASP A 34 5.11 -28.50 -19.19
CA ASP A 34 5.05 -29.31 -20.42
C ASP A 34 5.56 -28.53 -21.64
N GLU A 35 5.03 -27.32 -21.89
CA GLU A 35 5.40 -26.50 -23.05
C GLU A 35 6.85 -25.98 -23.01
N ILE A 36 7.39 -25.65 -21.83
CA ILE A 36 8.76 -25.17 -21.70
C ILE A 36 9.75 -26.33 -21.89
N VAL A 37 9.45 -27.50 -21.32
CA VAL A 37 10.29 -28.71 -21.50
C VAL A 37 10.26 -29.17 -22.96
N ASP A 38 9.10 -29.13 -23.63
CA ASP A 38 8.99 -29.47 -25.06
C ASP A 38 9.79 -28.49 -25.94
N ALA A 39 9.70 -27.18 -25.68
CA ALA A 39 10.45 -26.16 -26.41
C ALA A 39 11.98 -26.22 -26.20
N LEU A 40 12.43 -26.73 -25.05
CA LEU A 40 13.85 -26.94 -24.76
C LEU A 40 14.43 -28.24 -25.34
N ASN A 41 13.58 -29.18 -25.79
CA ASN A 41 13.99 -30.53 -26.18
C ASN A 41 13.39 -30.98 -27.53
N PRO A 42 13.47 -30.18 -28.61
CA PRO A 42 12.86 -30.51 -29.89
C PRO A 42 13.37 -31.84 -30.47
N ASP A 43 14.67 -32.11 -30.41
CA ASP A 43 15.29 -33.30 -30.98
C ASP A 43 15.31 -34.52 -30.02
N THR A 44 15.10 -34.29 -28.71
CA THR A 44 15.17 -35.34 -27.68
C THR A 44 13.79 -35.90 -27.32
N LEU A 45 12.74 -35.07 -27.33
CA LEU A 45 11.37 -35.49 -26.99
C LEU A 45 10.50 -35.80 -28.21
N PHE A 46 10.89 -35.39 -29.41
CA PHE A 46 10.18 -35.68 -30.64
C PHE A 46 11.08 -36.45 -31.62
N VAL A 47 10.54 -37.51 -32.22
CA VAL A 47 11.24 -38.39 -33.15
C VAL A 47 10.61 -38.33 -34.53
N GLN A 48 11.39 -38.60 -35.58
CA GLN A 48 10.82 -38.73 -36.93
C GLN A 48 9.91 -39.97 -36.99
N PRO A 49 8.64 -39.83 -37.43
CA PRO A 49 7.72 -40.95 -37.52
C PRO A 49 8.08 -41.87 -38.69
N LEU A 50 8.10 -43.18 -38.44
CA LEU A 50 8.17 -44.21 -39.48
C LEU A 50 6.75 -44.65 -39.89
N GLU A 51 6.62 -45.29 -41.05
CA GLU A 51 5.33 -45.71 -41.65
C GLU A 51 4.45 -46.57 -40.70
N ARG A 52 5.05 -47.23 -39.71
CA ARG A 52 4.36 -48.03 -38.69
C ARG A 52 4.99 -47.81 -37.32
N GLN A 53 4.17 -47.42 -36.33
CA GLN A 53 4.51 -47.49 -34.91
C GLN A 53 4.57 -48.96 -34.46
N LEU A 54 5.45 -49.30 -33.51
CA LEU A 54 5.52 -50.66 -32.97
C LEU A 54 4.24 -51.00 -32.20
N SER A 55 3.79 -52.26 -32.27
CA SER A 55 2.73 -52.74 -31.37
C SER A 55 3.25 -52.85 -29.94
N LEU A 56 2.36 -52.83 -28.95
CA LEU A 56 2.74 -52.94 -27.53
C LEU A 56 3.64 -54.16 -27.23
N PRO A 57 3.38 -55.39 -27.73
CA PRO A 57 4.31 -56.52 -27.56
C PRO A 57 5.71 -56.27 -28.17
N GLU A 58 5.78 -55.65 -29.35
CA GLU A 58 7.05 -55.32 -30.01
C GLU A 58 7.83 -54.24 -29.24
N MET A 59 7.14 -53.26 -28.65
CA MET A 59 7.75 -52.29 -27.74
C MET A 59 8.29 -52.97 -26.49
N VAL A 60 7.49 -53.79 -25.79
CA VAL A 60 7.93 -54.47 -24.57
C VAL A 60 9.15 -55.35 -24.85
N SER A 61 9.09 -56.18 -25.90
CA SER A 61 10.17 -57.10 -26.25
C SER A 61 11.47 -56.36 -26.56
N LYS A 62 11.43 -55.25 -27.31
CA LYS A 62 12.63 -54.46 -27.60
C LYS A 62 13.19 -53.72 -26.39
N VAL A 63 12.31 -53.18 -25.53
CA VAL A 63 12.72 -52.42 -24.34
C VAL A 63 13.27 -53.35 -23.24
N GLU A 64 12.65 -54.51 -22.99
CA GLU A 64 13.18 -55.53 -22.07
C GLU A 64 14.44 -56.23 -22.62
N ALA A 65 14.71 -56.19 -23.94
CA ALA A 65 15.96 -56.66 -24.54
C ALA A 65 17.13 -55.66 -24.43
N GLN A 66 16.87 -54.39 -24.06
CA GLN A 66 17.89 -53.36 -23.85
C GLN A 66 18.04 -53.00 -22.35
N GLY A 67 16.96 -53.08 -21.57
CA GLY A 67 16.98 -52.99 -20.11
C GLY A 67 17.48 -54.27 -19.43
N LYS A 68 17.63 -54.23 -18.10
CA LYS A 68 18.01 -55.40 -17.28
C LYS A 68 16.86 -55.99 -16.46
N ASP A 69 15.81 -55.21 -16.26
CA ASP A 69 14.67 -55.52 -15.41
C ASP A 69 13.37 -55.61 -16.23
N LYS A 70 12.31 -56.17 -15.63
CA LYS A 70 10.99 -56.19 -16.25
C LYS A 70 10.32 -54.81 -16.20
N VAL A 71 9.48 -54.51 -17.18
CA VAL A 71 8.70 -53.27 -17.21
C VAL A 71 7.60 -53.29 -16.15
N SER A 72 7.48 -52.19 -15.39
CA SER A 72 6.39 -51.98 -14.44
C SER A 72 5.32 -51.02 -14.95
N MET A 73 5.67 -50.11 -15.86
CA MET A 73 4.75 -49.12 -16.44
C MET A 73 5.24 -48.62 -17.80
N PHE A 74 4.30 -48.41 -18.72
CA PHE A 74 4.49 -47.63 -19.95
C PHE A 74 3.62 -46.36 -19.92
N ARG A 75 4.08 -45.30 -20.57
CA ARG A 75 3.27 -44.14 -20.99
C ARG A 75 3.52 -43.89 -22.47
N ILE A 76 2.47 -44.05 -23.27
CA ILE A 76 2.53 -44.01 -24.74
C ILE A 76 1.43 -43.09 -25.27
N GLU A 77 1.77 -42.29 -26.26
CA GLU A 77 0.84 -41.54 -27.10
C GLU A 77 0.75 -42.23 -28.47
N PRO A 78 -0.36 -42.94 -28.79
CA PRO A 78 -0.59 -43.47 -30.12
C PRO A 78 -0.67 -42.35 -31.17
N ASP A 79 -0.24 -42.64 -32.39
CA ASP A 79 -0.27 -41.71 -33.53
C ASP A 79 0.54 -40.41 -33.32
N SER A 80 1.38 -40.35 -32.27
CA SER A 80 2.19 -39.18 -31.89
C SER A 80 3.64 -39.35 -32.33
N ASN A 81 4.32 -38.24 -32.63
CA ASN A 81 5.76 -38.20 -32.87
C ASN A 81 6.58 -38.02 -31.58
N ARG A 82 5.93 -37.97 -30.41
CA ARG A 82 6.60 -37.86 -29.09
C ARG A 82 7.24 -39.18 -28.66
N VAL A 83 8.37 -39.11 -27.94
CA VAL A 83 8.96 -40.29 -27.28
C VAL A 83 7.99 -40.93 -26.27
N ALA A 84 8.03 -42.25 -26.19
CA ALA A 84 7.33 -43.01 -25.16
C ALA A 84 8.19 -43.10 -23.89
N GLN A 85 7.56 -43.32 -22.74
CA GLN A 85 8.26 -43.44 -21.45
C GLN A 85 8.04 -44.83 -20.85
N VAL A 86 9.09 -45.41 -20.29
CA VAL A 86 9.04 -46.70 -19.58
C VAL A 86 9.56 -46.53 -18.15
N TRP A 87 8.95 -47.24 -17.20
CA TRP A 87 9.50 -47.43 -15.86
C TRP A 87 9.74 -48.91 -15.59
N PHE A 88 10.94 -49.25 -15.15
CA PHE A 88 11.30 -50.61 -14.75
C PHE A 88 10.77 -50.96 -13.36
N GLN A 89 10.93 -52.22 -12.92
CA GLN A 89 10.54 -52.61 -11.56
C GLN A 89 11.39 -51.89 -10.50
N PRO A 90 10.81 -51.47 -9.36
CA PRO A 90 11.54 -50.78 -8.31
C PRO A 90 12.52 -51.73 -7.60
N PRO A 91 13.77 -51.30 -7.33
CA PRO A 91 14.65 -52.00 -6.40
C PRO A 91 14.00 -52.19 -5.02
N PRO A 92 14.33 -53.27 -4.28
CA PRO A 92 13.75 -53.53 -2.96
C PRO A 92 13.82 -52.32 -2.02
N GLY A 93 12.66 -51.89 -1.52
CA GLY A 93 12.51 -50.71 -0.66
C GLY A 93 12.15 -49.40 -1.38
N GLN A 94 12.37 -49.29 -2.70
CA GLN A 94 11.99 -48.12 -3.47
C GLN A 94 10.50 -48.16 -3.90
N ARG A 95 9.94 -47.00 -4.29
CA ARG A 95 8.51 -46.85 -4.67
C ARG A 95 8.25 -46.76 -6.18
N ARG A 96 9.29 -46.55 -6.98
CA ARG A 96 9.33 -46.51 -8.45
C ARG A 96 10.69 -47.06 -8.89
N GLY A 97 10.76 -47.72 -10.04
CA GLY A 97 12.03 -48.04 -10.70
C GLY A 97 12.50 -46.88 -11.57
N GLU A 98 13.65 -47.09 -12.21
CA GLU A 98 14.27 -46.18 -13.16
C GLU A 98 13.34 -45.87 -14.35
N MET A 99 13.46 -44.65 -14.89
CA MET A 99 12.63 -44.13 -15.98
C MET A 99 13.52 -43.84 -17.17
N HIS A 100 13.13 -44.30 -18.36
CA HIS A 100 13.80 -43.91 -19.60
C HIS A 100 12.80 -43.51 -20.68
N ASN A 101 13.20 -42.56 -21.51
CA ASN A 101 12.51 -42.21 -22.74
C ASN A 101 12.97 -43.17 -23.86
N PHE A 102 12.08 -43.54 -24.77
CA PHE A 102 12.40 -44.39 -25.92
C PHE A 102 11.58 -44.02 -27.15
N ASN A 103 12.16 -44.26 -28.33
CA ASN A 103 11.51 -44.04 -29.62
C ASN A 103 10.46 -45.16 -29.87
N PRO A 104 9.15 -44.85 -30.01
CA PRO A 104 8.10 -45.87 -30.15
C PRO A 104 8.03 -46.53 -31.54
N PHE A 105 8.84 -46.09 -32.51
CA PHE A 105 8.95 -46.69 -33.84
C PHE A 105 10.15 -47.64 -33.95
N THR A 106 11.29 -47.31 -33.32
CA THR A 106 12.50 -48.14 -33.36
C THR A 106 12.64 -49.06 -32.14
N GLY A 107 12.18 -48.62 -30.97
CA GLY A 107 12.36 -49.26 -29.67
C GLY A 107 13.65 -48.85 -28.94
N ALA A 108 14.49 -47.99 -29.52
CA ALA A 108 15.75 -47.55 -28.91
C ALA A 108 15.52 -46.47 -27.84
N PHE A 109 16.32 -46.49 -26.77
CA PHE A 109 16.33 -45.43 -25.77
C PHE A 109 16.82 -44.08 -26.35
N THR A 110 16.33 -42.99 -25.78
CA THR A 110 16.77 -41.61 -26.07
C THR A 110 17.34 -40.97 -24.80
N GLU A 111 18.03 -39.85 -24.94
CA GLU A 111 18.58 -39.10 -23.79
C GLU A 111 17.47 -38.51 -22.89
N ASP A 112 17.86 -38.07 -21.70
CA ASP A 112 16.96 -37.38 -20.76
C ASP A 112 16.74 -35.93 -21.17
N ALA A 113 15.54 -35.41 -20.90
CA ALA A 113 15.15 -34.08 -21.34
C ALA A 113 15.68 -32.98 -20.40
N LEU A 114 16.36 -31.99 -21.00
CA LEU A 114 16.84 -30.79 -20.33
C LEU A 114 15.69 -30.09 -19.59
N GLY A 115 15.95 -29.72 -18.33
CA GLY A 115 15.00 -28.99 -17.48
C GLY A 115 14.12 -29.85 -16.58
N GLN A 116 14.10 -31.19 -16.69
CA GLN A 116 13.29 -32.03 -15.79
C GLN A 116 13.69 -31.84 -14.31
N ASP A 117 14.99 -31.83 -13.98
CA ASP A 117 15.47 -31.57 -12.61
C ASP A 117 15.13 -30.13 -12.14
N PHE A 118 15.15 -29.16 -13.04
CA PHE A 118 14.78 -27.78 -12.74
C PHE A 118 13.31 -27.67 -12.35
N PHE A 119 12.39 -28.25 -13.13
CA PHE A 119 10.97 -28.26 -12.76
C PHE A 119 10.68 -29.14 -11.54
N GLY A 120 11.44 -30.22 -11.34
CA GLY A 120 11.45 -30.98 -10.08
C GLY A 120 11.83 -30.13 -8.87
N PHE A 121 12.85 -29.27 -8.99
CA PHE A 121 13.23 -28.30 -7.97
C PHE A 121 12.17 -27.21 -7.78
N ILE A 122 11.61 -26.63 -8.86
CA ILE A 122 10.54 -25.62 -8.77
C ILE A 122 9.30 -26.19 -8.07
N LEU A 123 8.91 -27.44 -8.35
CA LEU A 123 7.81 -28.11 -7.66
C LEU A 123 8.13 -28.39 -6.18
N ASN A 124 9.38 -28.74 -5.86
CA ASN A 124 9.85 -28.90 -4.49
C ASN A 124 9.84 -27.56 -3.72
N LEU A 125 10.23 -26.47 -4.36
CA LEU A 125 10.20 -25.11 -3.81
C LEU A 125 8.75 -24.63 -3.62
N HIS A 126 7.87 -24.86 -4.60
CA HIS A 126 6.45 -24.48 -4.54
C HIS A 126 5.69 -25.21 -3.42
N ARG A 127 5.92 -26.51 -3.26
CA ARG A 127 5.16 -27.36 -2.32
C ARG A 127 5.79 -27.47 -0.93
N PHE A 128 7.12 -27.55 -0.86
CA PHE A 128 7.87 -27.84 0.36
C PHE A 128 8.91 -26.75 0.71
N LEU A 129 8.98 -25.63 -0.03
CA LEU A 129 10.00 -24.57 0.14
C LEU A 129 11.45 -25.10 0.15
N ALA A 130 11.71 -26.22 -0.53
CA ALA A 130 12.94 -27.01 -0.45
C ALA A 130 13.36 -27.44 1.00
N ALA A 131 12.47 -27.27 1.98
CA ALA A 131 12.66 -27.56 3.41
C ALA A 131 11.82 -28.75 3.91
N GLY A 132 11.44 -29.65 2.99
CA GLY A 132 10.72 -30.89 3.30
C GLY A 132 9.39 -30.68 4.04
N GLU A 133 9.10 -31.55 5.00
CA GLU A 133 7.84 -31.51 5.76
C GLU A 133 7.68 -30.21 6.59
N TYR A 134 8.75 -29.54 7.00
CA TYR A 134 8.66 -28.22 7.65
C TYR A 134 8.16 -27.15 6.67
N GLY A 135 8.78 -27.04 5.50
CA GLY A 135 8.34 -26.06 4.49
C GLY A 135 6.94 -26.33 3.97
N LYS A 136 6.50 -27.61 3.92
CA LYS A 136 5.10 -27.99 3.65
C LYS A 136 4.11 -27.48 4.71
N GLN A 137 4.48 -27.39 5.99
CA GLN A 137 3.61 -26.73 6.98
C GLN A 137 3.59 -25.21 6.78
N VAL A 138 4.72 -24.61 6.38
CA VAL A 138 4.79 -23.17 6.08
C VAL A 138 3.95 -22.81 4.84
N THR A 139 4.02 -23.57 3.74
CA THR A 139 3.16 -23.36 2.56
C THR A 139 1.69 -23.56 2.90
N ALA A 140 1.35 -24.59 3.67
CA ALA A 140 -0.02 -24.83 4.11
C ALA A 140 -0.58 -23.69 4.99
N ALA A 141 0.22 -23.19 5.94
CA ALA A 141 -0.12 -22.04 6.77
C ALA A 141 -0.27 -20.75 5.94
N CYS A 142 0.63 -20.50 4.99
CA CYS A 142 0.52 -19.40 4.05
C CYS A 142 -0.74 -19.51 3.18
N THR A 143 -1.15 -20.73 2.80
CA THR A 143 -2.39 -20.96 2.04
C THR A 143 -3.64 -20.65 2.88
N LEU A 144 -3.63 -20.97 4.18
CA LEU A 144 -4.69 -20.51 5.11
C LEU A 144 -4.70 -18.98 5.26
N ILE A 145 -3.53 -18.35 5.31
CA ILE A 145 -3.40 -16.88 5.35
C ILE A 145 -3.89 -16.24 4.03
N LEU A 146 -3.72 -16.89 2.88
CA LEU A 146 -4.29 -16.45 1.60
C LEU A 146 -5.83 -16.49 1.62
N VAL A 147 -6.46 -17.53 2.19
CA VAL A 147 -7.92 -17.53 2.44
C VAL A 147 -8.31 -16.37 3.35
N PHE A 148 -7.54 -16.13 4.42
CA PHE A 148 -7.76 -14.97 5.28
C PHE A 148 -7.64 -13.65 4.53
N PHE A 149 -6.65 -13.45 3.64
CA PHE A 149 -6.54 -12.23 2.82
C PHE A 149 -7.73 -12.04 1.88
N CYS A 150 -8.22 -13.10 1.24
CA CYS A 150 -9.41 -13.03 0.39
C CYS A 150 -10.63 -12.53 1.18
N LEU A 151 -10.88 -13.09 2.37
CA LEU A 151 -12.02 -12.72 3.23
C LEU A 151 -11.85 -11.33 3.87
N SER A 152 -10.67 -11.04 4.42
CA SER A 152 -10.38 -9.78 5.10
C SER A 152 -10.26 -8.61 4.13
N GLY A 153 -9.61 -8.79 2.97
CA GLY A 153 -9.53 -7.80 1.90
C GLY A 153 -10.92 -7.42 1.37
N LEU A 154 -11.79 -8.41 1.11
CA LEU A 154 -13.19 -8.18 0.72
C LEU A 154 -13.96 -7.36 1.78
N TYR A 155 -13.82 -7.72 3.07
CA TYR A 155 -14.50 -7.02 4.17
C TYR A 155 -13.95 -5.61 4.44
N LEU A 156 -12.65 -5.41 4.28
CA LEU A 156 -12.00 -4.11 4.44
C LEU A 156 -12.36 -3.17 3.29
N ARG A 157 -12.30 -3.65 2.03
CA ARG A 157 -12.64 -2.89 0.83
C ARG A 157 -14.14 -2.58 0.70
N TRP A 158 -15.01 -3.39 1.30
CA TRP A 158 -16.47 -3.36 1.14
C TRP A 158 -17.07 -1.94 1.03
N PRO A 159 -17.41 -1.47 -0.18
CA PRO A 159 -17.73 -0.07 -0.44
C PRO A 159 -19.20 0.23 -0.12
N ARG A 160 -19.52 1.50 0.15
CA ARG A 160 -20.91 1.95 0.39
C ARG A 160 -21.81 1.74 -0.83
N GLN A 161 -21.26 1.80 -2.05
CA GLN A 161 -21.96 1.52 -3.31
C GLN A 161 -21.68 0.09 -3.81
N ALA A 162 -21.92 -0.94 -2.99
CA ALA A 162 -21.56 -2.33 -3.31
C ALA A 162 -22.18 -2.89 -4.62
N LEU A 163 -23.25 -2.30 -5.14
CA LEU A 163 -23.88 -2.69 -6.41
C LEU A 163 -23.20 -2.10 -7.67
N ASN A 164 -22.32 -1.10 -7.52
CA ASN A 164 -21.67 -0.45 -8.65
C ASN A 164 -20.38 -1.20 -9.06
N TRP A 165 -20.47 -2.02 -10.11
CA TRP A 165 -19.35 -2.86 -10.57
C TRP A 165 -18.07 -2.08 -10.89
N ARG A 166 -18.17 -0.81 -11.31
CA ARG A 166 -16.99 0.03 -11.59
C ARG A 166 -16.16 0.28 -10.33
N VAL A 167 -16.81 0.59 -9.20
CA VAL A 167 -16.15 0.79 -7.90
C VAL A 167 -15.31 -0.43 -7.46
N TRP A 168 -15.71 -1.62 -7.89
CA TRP A 168 -14.93 -2.85 -7.68
C TRP A 168 -13.83 -3.07 -8.73
N LEU A 169 -14.09 -2.79 -10.01
CA LEU A 169 -13.25 -3.31 -11.10
C LEU A 169 -12.43 -2.26 -11.88
N THR A 170 -12.72 -0.95 -11.79
CA THR A 170 -11.93 0.07 -12.50
C THR A 170 -10.78 0.60 -11.65
N LEU A 171 -9.59 0.66 -12.25
CA LEU A 171 -8.38 1.25 -11.68
C LEU A 171 -8.23 2.68 -12.20
N ASP A 172 -8.03 3.65 -11.32
CA ASP A 172 -7.91 5.06 -11.69
C ASP A 172 -6.43 5.47 -11.84
N TRP A 173 -6.01 5.60 -13.09
CA TRP A 173 -4.64 5.95 -13.49
C TRP A 173 -4.30 7.44 -13.33
N ALA A 174 -5.26 8.29 -12.94
CA ALA A 174 -4.99 9.69 -12.62
C ALA A 174 -4.52 9.90 -11.17
N LYS A 175 -4.84 8.95 -10.27
CA LYS A 175 -4.33 8.95 -8.88
C LYS A 175 -2.80 8.82 -8.86
N LYS A 176 -2.16 9.42 -7.85
CA LYS A 176 -0.71 9.35 -7.62
C LYS A 176 -0.40 9.04 -6.15
N GLY A 177 0.75 8.42 -5.88
CA GLY A 177 1.20 8.11 -4.51
C GLY A 177 0.26 7.18 -3.76
N ARG A 178 0.00 7.46 -2.47
CA ARG A 178 -0.78 6.60 -1.56
C ARG A 178 -2.14 6.17 -2.10
N SER A 179 -2.90 7.08 -2.71
CA SER A 179 -4.24 6.77 -3.24
C SER A 179 -4.18 5.80 -4.42
N PHE A 180 -3.18 5.95 -5.30
CA PHE A 180 -2.91 5.01 -6.39
C PHE A 180 -2.50 3.63 -5.85
N ASN A 181 -1.56 3.57 -4.90
CA ASN A 181 -1.14 2.30 -4.29
C ASN A 181 -2.32 1.56 -3.63
N TRP A 182 -3.30 2.29 -3.08
CA TRP A 182 -4.50 1.72 -2.44
C TRP A 182 -5.52 1.23 -3.48
N ASP A 183 -5.71 1.98 -4.57
CA ASP A 183 -6.49 1.55 -5.72
C ASP A 183 -5.89 0.28 -6.33
N LEU A 184 -4.57 0.29 -6.58
CA LEU A 184 -3.80 -0.81 -7.17
C LEU A 184 -3.93 -2.09 -6.33
N HIS A 185 -3.66 -2.02 -5.02
CA HIS A 185 -3.80 -3.16 -4.10
C HIS A 185 -5.25 -3.66 -4.00
N SER A 186 -6.23 -2.76 -4.01
CA SER A 186 -7.62 -3.14 -3.72
C SER A 186 -8.38 -3.61 -4.98
N VAL A 187 -8.15 -3.01 -6.15
CA VAL A 187 -8.74 -3.36 -7.45
C VAL A 187 -8.24 -4.73 -7.92
N PHE A 188 -6.92 -4.90 -8.05
CA PHE A 188 -6.34 -6.20 -8.42
C PHE A 188 -6.72 -7.29 -7.41
N GLY A 189 -6.87 -6.94 -6.12
CA GLY A 189 -7.28 -7.88 -5.06
C GLY A 189 -8.69 -8.43 -5.29
N THR A 190 -9.60 -7.64 -5.88
CA THR A 190 -10.92 -8.11 -6.30
C THR A 190 -10.88 -8.87 -7.63
N TRP A 191 -10.05 -8.47 -8.60
CA TRP A 191 -9.87 -9.23 -9.85
C TRP A 191 -9.38 -10.66 -9.58
N CYS A 192 -8.42 -10.82 -8.66
CA CYS A 192 -7.83 -12.12 -8.33
C CYS A 192 -8.61 -12.91 -7.28
N LEU A 193 -9.63 -12.32 -6.62
CA LEU A 193 -10.30 -12.89 -5.44
C LEU A 193 -10.79 -14.34 -5.64
N ILE A 194 -11.52 -14.58 -6.74
CA ILE A 194 -12.08 -15.91 -7.05
C ILE A 194 -10.96 -16.89 -7.41
N VAL A 195 -9.92 -16.43 -8.11
CA VAL A 195 -8.76 -17.25 -8.50
C VAL A 195 -7.94 -17.65 -7.28
N TYR A 196 -7.67 -16.72 -6.36
CA TYR A 196 -6.93 -17.02 -5.13
C TYR A 196 -7.72 -17.92 -4.18
N LEU A 197 -9.06 -17.81 -4.11
CA LEU A 197 -9.88 -18.77 -3.39
C LEU A 197 -9.81 -20.16 -4.03
N LEU A 198 -9.88 -20.27 -5.37
CA LEU A 198 -9.71 -21.54 -6.08
C LEU A 198 -8.33 -22.17 -5.80
N LEU A 199 -7.25 -21.40 -5.97
CA LEU A 199 -5.88 -21.84 -5.74
C LEU A 199 -5.64 -22.26 -4.28
N ALA A 200 -6.18 -21.51 -3.32
CA ALA A 200 -6.05 -21.82 -1.91
C ALA A 200 -6.78 -23.12 -1.52
N ILE A 201 -8.03 -23.30 -1.96
CA ILE A 201 -8.81 -24.52 -1.68
C ILE A 201 -8.14 -25.75 -2.32
N THR A 202 -7.77 -25.64 -3.61
CA THR A 202 -7.14 -26.76 -4.34
C THR A 202 -5.73 -27.08 -3.83
N GLY A 203 -4.98 -26.09 -3.33
CA GLY A 203 -3.68 -26.28 -2.67
C GLY A 203 -3.77 -26.90 -1.27
N LEU A 204 -4.78 -26.51 -0.46
CA LEU A 204 -5.03 -27.11 0.85
C LEU A 204 -5.35 -28.61 0.73
N MET A 205 -6.05 -29.02 -0.33
CA MET A 205 -6.33 -30.43 -0.65
C MET A 205 -5.08 -31.27 -0.99
N TRP A 206 -3.92 -30.65 -1.26
CA TRP A 206 -2.62 -31.33 -1.46
C TRP A 206 -1.65 -31.20 -0.27
N SER A 207 -1.91 -30.23 0.61
CA SER A 207 -1.10 -29.95 1.80
C SER A 207 -1.57 -30.77 3.00
N TYR A 208 -2.88 -30.94 3.16
CA TYR A 208 -3.51 -31.62 4.29
C TYR A 208 -4.44 -32.76 3.88
N ASP A 209 -4.04 -34.00 4.23
CA ASP A 209 -4.85 -35.20 4.03
C ASP A 209 -6.24 -35.09 4.69
N TRP A 210 -6.38 -34.36 5.81
CA TRP A 210 -7.68 -34.16 6.47
C TRP A 210 -8.64 -33.29 5.64
N VAL A 211 -8.13 -32.27 4.94
CA VAL A 211 -8.93 -31.43 4.02
C VAL A 211 -9.39 -32.29 2.82
N SER A 212 -8.47 -33.05 2.24
CA SER A 212 -8.76 -33.94 1.12
C SER A 212 -9.79 -35.01 1.48
N ASN A 213 -9.64 -35.67 2.64
CA ASN A 213 -10.57 -36.67 3.15
C ASN A 213 -11.95 -36.06 3.50
N GLY A 214 -11.98 -34.86 4.07
CA GLY A 214 -13.22 -34.11 4.32
C GLY A 214 -13.98 -33.81 3.03
N MET A 215 -13.29 -33.27 2.01
CA MET A 215 -13.89 -32.96 0.70
C MET A 215 -14.36 -34.22 -0.02
N ASN A 216 -13.57 -35.31 0.00
CA ASN A 216 -13.98 -36.62 -0.53
C ASN A 216 -15.22 -37.20 0.17
N LYS A 217 -15.44 -36.90 1.45
CA LYS A 217 -16.63 -37.34 2.19
C LYS A 217 -17.86 -36.45 1.94
N LEU A 218 -17.66 -35.17 1.61
CA LEU A 218 -18.73 -34.21 1.35
C LEU A 218 -19.28 -34.27 -0.08
N ILE A 219 -18.41 -34.43 -1.10
CA ILE A 219 -18.79 -34.33 -2.52
C ILE A 219 -18.26 -35.49 -3.40
N GLY A 220 -17.60 -36.49 -2.82
CA GLY A 220 -17.11 -37.65 -3.57
C GLY A 220 -18.18 -38.72 -3.77
N ASP A 221 -18.14 -39.40 -4.92
CA ASP A 221 -18.99 -40.57 -5.19
C ASP A 221 -18.75 -41.67 -4.13
N PRO A 222 -19.77 -42.48 -3.78
CA PRO A 222 -19.58 -43.65 -2.92
C PRO A 222 -18.58 -44.64 -3.56
N PRO A 223 -17.77 -45.36 -2.76
CA PRO A 223 -16.74 -46.24 -3.29
C PRO A 223 -17.36 -47.42 -4.05
N VAL A 224 -17.03 -47.54 -5.35
CA VAL A 224 -17.44 -48.68 -6.17
C VAL A 224 -16.75 -49.94 -5.66
N ALA A 225 -17.51 -51.04 -5.50
CA ALA A 225 -17.03 -52.29 -4.94
C ALA A 225 -15.89 -52.90 -5.79
N GLY A 226 -14.65 -52.65 -5.38
CA GLY A 226 -13.43 -53.10 -6.07
C GLY A 226 -12.39 -52.00 -6.33
N GLU A 227 -12.75 -50.72 -6.27
CA GLU A 227 -11.77 -49.62 -6.41
C GLU A 227 -10.92 -49.48 -5.13
N GLN A 228 -9.68 -49.97 -5.15
CA GLN A 228 -8.67 -49.62 -4.13
C GLN A 228 -8.24 -48.16 -4.30
N ARG A 229 -8.92 -47.22 -3.62
CA ARG A 229 -8.49 -45.82 -3.51
C ARG A 229 -7.07 -45.76 -2.91
N ARG A 230 -6.11 -45.26 -3.68
CA ARG A 230 -4.68 -45.20 -3.31
C ARG A 230 -4.19 -43.77 -3.14
N GLY A 231 -4.66 -43.13 -2.07
CA GLY A 231 -4.23 -41.79 -1.62
C GLY A 231 -4.34 -41.67 -0.09
N GLY A 232 -3.51 -40.83 0.52
CA GLY A 232 -3.37 -40.68 1.98
C GLY A 232 -2.24 -41.55 2.57
N GLY A 233 -1.38 -40.92 3.38
CA GLY A 233 -0.14 -41.51 3.90
C GLY A 233 -0.27 -42.30 5.21
N GLY A 234 -1.27 -43.17 5.35
CA GLY A 234 -1.52 -43.92 6.59
C GLY A 234 -0.53 -45.07 6.85
N PRO A 235 -0.21 -45.39 8.14
CA PRO A 235 0.50 -46.62 8.50
C PRO A 235 -0.27 -47.87 8.07
N ARG A 236 0.44 -48.92 7.63
CA ARG A 236 -0.17 -50.22 7.31
C ARG A 236 -0.50 -50.99 8.59
N PRO A 237 -1.65 -51.68 8.66
CA PRO A 237 -1.82 -52.81 9.59
C PRO A 237 -0.77 -53.89 9.32
N GLY A 238 -0.40 -54.63 10.38
CA GLY A 238 0.57 -55.73 10.28
C GLY A 238 0.11 -56.90 9.41
N PRO A 239 1.03 -57.79 8.97
CA PRO A 239 0.71 -58.92 8.11
C PRO A 239 -0.05 -60.00 8.89
N GLY A 240 -1.38 -60.02 8.76
CA GLY A 240 -2.16 -61.22 9.08
C GLY A 240 -1.92 -62.30 8.01
N PRO A 241 -1.75 -63.58 8.38
CA PRO A 241 -1.54 -64.64 7.41
C PRO A 241 -2.79 -64.83 6.55
N LYS A 242 -2.59 -64.93 5.24
CA LYS A 242 -3.59 -65.46 4.29
C LYS A 242 -2.91 -66.47 3.38
N GLU A 243 -3.55 -67.62 3.25
CA GLU A 243 -2.99 -68.78 2.56
C GLU A 243 -2.84 -68.51 1.07
N ALA A 244 -1.68 -68.89 0.52
CA ALA A 244 -1.39 -68.72 -0.90
C ALA A 244 -2.06 -69.85 -1.70
N VAL A 245 -3.27 -69.62 -2.20
CA VAL A 245 -3.85 -70.44 -3.27
C VAL A 245 -2.94 -70.28 -4.51
N PRO A 246 -2.38 -71.36 -5.08
CA PRO A 246 -1.43 -71.27 -6.18
C PRO A 246 -2.14 -70.95 -7.51
N VAL A 247 -2.43 -69.66 -7.73
CA VAL A 247 -2.86 -69.16 -9.04
C VAL A 247 -1.68 -69.31 -10.01
N GLN A 248 -1.86 -70.11 -11.05
CA GLN A 248 -0.84 -70.32 -12.09
C GLN A 248 -0.53 -68.99 -12.77
N THR A 249 0.71 -68.53 -12.68
CA THR A 249 1.16 -67.27 -13.28
C THR A 249 1.45 -67.46 -14.77
N ALA A 250 0.39 -67.47 -15.57
CA ALA A 250 0.51 -67.20 -16.99
C ALA A 250 1.19 -65.83 -17.20
N ALA A 251 2.07 -65.75 -18.20
CA ALA A 251 2.76 -64.52 -18.54
C ALA A 251 1.77 -63.46 -19.07
N PRO A 252 2.06 -62.15 -18.91
CA PRO A 252 1.18 -61.10 -19.42
C PRO A 252 1.12 -61.14 -20.95
N ASP A 253 -0.08 -61.25 -21.52
CA ASP A 253 -0.28 -61.19 -22.97
C ASP A 253 -0.53 -59.74 -23.40
N TYR A 254 0.55 -59.07 -23.81
CA TYR A 254 0.51 -57.69 -24.25
C TYR A 254 -0.33 -57.46 -25.52
N ALA A 255 -0.66 -58.50 -26.30
CA ALA A 255 -1.53 -58.39 -27.46
C ALA A 255 -3.01 -58.38 -27.04
N LEU A 256 -3.41 -59.28 -26.13
CA LEU A 256 -4.76 -59.29 -25.54
C LEU A 256 -5.03 -58.06 -24.67
N ILE A 257 -4.01 -57.57 -23.95
CA ILE A 257 -4.07 -56.28 -23.24
C ILE A 257 -4.33 -55.13 -24.24
N TRP A 258 -3.58 -55.08 -25.36
CA TRP A 258 -3.73 -54.02 -26.37
C TRP A 258 -5.08 -54.05 -27.08
N ASP A 259 -5.54 -55.23 -27.51
CA ASP A 259 -6.86 -55.44 -28.09
C ASP A 259 -7.99 -54.97 -27.14
N THR A 260 -7.88 -55.28 -25.85
CA THR A 260 -8.84 -54.82 -24.84
C THR A 260 -8.80 -53.30 -24.63
N ILE A 261 -7.61 -52.68 -24.68
CA ILE A 261 -7.47 -51.21 -24.65
C ILE A 261 -8.16 -50.59 -25.88
N GLN A 262 -7.86 -51.05 -27.10
CA GLN A 262 -8.44 -50.51 -28.33
C GLN A 262 -9.96 -50.68 -28.37
N LYS A 263 -10.49 -51.87 -28.03
CA LYS A 263 -11.94 -52.14 -27.97
C LYS A 263 -12.68 -51.29 -26.93
N THR A 264 -12.03 -50.93 -25.82
CA THR A 264 -12.69 -50.20 -24.72
C THR A 264 -12.56 -48.67 -24.85
N ALA A 265 -11.42 -48.18 -25.35
CA ALA A 265 -11.14 -46.76 -25.54
C ALA A 265 -11.62 -46.21 -26.89
N GLY A 266 -11.61 -47.03 -27.95
CA GLY A 266 -11.96 -46.62 -29.31
C GLY A 266 -10.86 -45.84 -30.05
N PRO A 267 -11.13 -45.38 -31.28
CA PRO A 267 -10.17 -44.66 -32.12
C PRO A 267 -9.79 -43.27 -31.58
N ASP A 268 -10.59 -42.76 -30.64
CA ASP A 268 -10.34 -41.51 -29.92
C ASP A 268 -9.25 -41.61 -28.85
N LEU A 269 -8.56 -42.75 -28.69
CA LEU A 269 -7.43 -42.85 -27.75
C LEU A 269 -6.33 -41.83 -28.09
N LYS A 270 -6.02 -40.91 -27.17
CA LYS A 270 -4.92 -39.92 -27.31
C LYS A 270 -3.64 -40.38 -26.61
N ALA A 271 -3.76 -40.89 -25.39
CA ALA A 271 -2.62 -41.42 -24.64
C ALA A 271 -3.08 -42.43 -23.59
N TYR A 272 -2.19 -43.35 -23.24
CA TYR A 272 -2.41 -44.30 -22.15
C TYR A 272 -1.17 -44.50 -21.28
N ASN A 273 -1.43 -44.84 -20.03
CA ASN A 273 -0.46 -45.31 -19.05
C ASN A 273 -0.88 -46.73 -18.64
N LEU A 274 -0.18 -47.73 -19.16
CA LEU A 274 -0.35 -49.13 -18.75
C LEU A 274 0.53 -49.39 -17.53
N ARG A 275 -0.08 -49.80 -16.43
CA ARG A 275 0.61 -50.22 -15.21
C ARG A 275 0.47 -51.71 -15.00
N MET A 276 1.61 -52.40 -14.97
CA MET A 276 1.68 -53.83 -14.71
C MET A 276 1.57 -54.14 -13.21
N PRO A 277 1.02 -55.30 -12.83
CA PRO A 277 1.00 -55.75 -11.45
C PRO A 277 2.41 -55.97 -10.90
N GLN A 278 2.57 -55.75 -9.59
CA GLN A 278 3.86 -55.92 -8.89
C GLN A 278 3.95 -57.29 -8.18
N ALA A 279 2.87 -58.07 -8.18
CA ALA A 279 2.82 -59.40 -7.59
C ALA A 279 1.86 -60.31 -8.40
N PRO A 280 2.09 -61.64 -8.40
CA PRO A 280 1.16 -62.64 -8.94
C PRO A 280 -0.31 -62.41 -8.55
N GLY A 281 -1.22 -62.71 -9.48
CA GLY A 281 -2.68 -62.65 -9.26
C GLY A 281 -3.27 -61.23 -9.12
N GLN A 282 -2.47 -60.17 -9.27
CA GLN A 282 -2.98 -58.80 -9.31
C GLN A 282 -3.36 -58.38 -10.75
N MET A 283 -4.43 -57.60 -10.86
CA MET A 283 -4.92 -57.06 -12.14
C MET A 283 -3.99 -55.96 -12.67
N ALA A 284 -3.85 -55.86 -13.99
CA ALA A 284 -3.25 -54.68 -14.61
C ALA A 284 -4.23 -53.50 -14.59
N THR A 285 -3.70 -52.29 -14.64
CA THR A 285 -4.51 -51.05 -14.67
C THR A 285 -4.03 -50.15 -15.77
N VAL A 286 -4.95 -49.69 -16.63
CA VAL A 286 -4.66 -48.74 -17.71
C VAL A 286 -5.39 -47.44 -17.42
N PHE A 287 -4.64 -46.35 -17.25
CA PHE A 287 -5.21 -45.00 -17.23
C PHE A 287 -5.11 -44.41 -18.63
N TYR A 288 -6.22 -43.92 -19.19
CA TYR A 288 -6.24 -43.45 -20.57
C TYR A 288 -7.03 -42.16 -20.74
N ILE A 289 -6.62 -41.35 -21.71
CA ILE A 289 -7.24 -40.09 -22.08
C ILE A 289 -7.63 -40.11 -23.56
N LEU A 290 -8.78 -39.52 -23.87
CA LEU A 290 -9.33 -39.46 -25.21
C LEU A 290 -9.01 -38.11 -25.89
N LYS A 291 -9.03 -38.08 -27.23
CA LYS A 291 -8.81 -36.90 -28.07
C LYS A 291 -9.83 -35.78 -27.76
N ASN A 292 -11.02 -36.14 -27.27
CA ASN A 292 -12.10 -35.25 -26.82
C ASN A 292 -12.18 -35.01 -25.29
N ALA A 293 -11.17 -35.42 -24.51
CA ALA A 293 -11.21 -35.29 -23.06
C ALA A 293 -11.15 -33.82 -22.61
N PRO A 294 -11.96 -33.39 -21.62
CA PRO A 294 -12.13 -31.97 -21.29
C PRO A 294 -10.89 -31.29 -20.69
N HIS A 295 -9.96 -32.05 -20.10
CA HIS A 295 -8.69 -31.53 -19.59
C HIS A 295 -7.64 -32.66 -19.43
N PRO A 296 -6.33 -32.37 -19.36
CA PRO A 296 -5.24 -33.37 -19.28
C PRO A 296 -5.27 -34.35 -18.10
N ARG A 297 -6.19 -34.18 -17.14
CA ARG A 297 -6.35 -35.05 -15.96
C ARG A 297 -7.72 -35.76 -15.92
N ALA A 298 -8.53 -35.66 -16.97
CA ALA A 298 -9.78 -36.40 -17.16
C ALA A 298 -9.51 -37.89 -17.50
N LEU A 299 -8.74 -38.56 -16.65
CA LEU A 299 -8.30 -39.93 -16.86
C LEU A 299 -9.47 -40.91 -16.65
N ASN A 300 -9.68 -41.75 -17.66
CA ASN A 300 -10.50 -42.95 -17.57
C ASN A 300 -9.61 -44.11 -17.07
N GLN A 301 -10.19 -45.10 -16.41
CA GLN A 301 -9.45 -46.28 -15.92
C GLN A 301 -10.08 -47.57 -16.46
N ILE A 302 -9.24 -48.45 -17.01
CA ILE A 302 -9.54 -49.87 -17.27
C ILE A 302 -8.80 -50.71 -16.24
N THR A 303 -9.48 -51.73 -15.71
CA THR A 303 -8.87 -52.79 -14.89
C THR A 303 -9.13 -54.11 -15.58
N LEU A 304 -8.07 -54.87 -15.87
CA LEU A 304 -8.14 -56.13 -16.62
C LEU A 304 -7.17 -57.18 -16.06
N ASP A 305 -7.44 -58.44 -16.37
CA ASP A 305 -6.53 -59.54 -16.10
C ASP A 305 -5.35 -59.51 -17.10
N PRO A 306 -4.08 -59.53 -16.64
CA PRO A 306 -2.93 -59.33 -17.50
C PRO A 306 -2.64 -60.52 -18.45
N ALA A 307 -3.10 -61.73 -18.13
CA ALA A 307 -2.77 -62.93 -18.90
C ALA A 307 -3.86 -63.32 -19.90
N SER A 308 -5.12 -63.08 -19.56
CA SER A 308 -6.26 -63.34 -20.44
C SER A 308 -6.77 -62.10 -21.18
N GLY A 309 -6.28 -60.92 -20.83
CA GLY A 309 -6.84 -59.63 -21.26
C GLY A 309 -8.22 -59.31 -20.66
N GLN A 310 -8.83 -60.23 -19.89
CA GLN A 310 -10.24 -60.15 -19.54
C GLN A 310 -10.57 -58.86 -18.76
N LEU A 311 -11.51 -58.09 -19.31
CA LEU A 311 -11.98 -56.85 -18.72
C LEU A 311 -12.73 -57.10 -17.40
N LYS A 312 -12.25 -56.50 -16.32
CA LYS A 312 -12.86 -56.60 -14.98
C LYS A 312 -13.68 -55.38 -14.60
N ALA A 313 -13.21 -54.17 -14.94
CA ALA A 313 -13.92 -52.93 -14.65
C ALA A 313 -13.49 -51.80 -15.59
N VAL A 314 -14.43 -50.89 -15.90
CA VAL A 314 -14.17 -49.60 -16.55
C VAL A 314 -14.74 -48.50 -15.66
N SER A 315 -13.97 -47.44 -15.44
CA SER A 315 -14.34 -46.28 -14.63
C SER A 315 -14.04 -45.04 -15.49
N ARG A 316 -15.01 -44.58 -16.29
CA ARG A 316 -14.80 -43.43 -17.21
C ARG A 316 -14.95 -42.12 -16.44
N TYR A 317 -14.26 -41.07 -16.87
CA TYR A 317 -14.43 -39.73 -16.31
C TYR A 317 -15.85 -39.20 -16.54
N ALA A 318 -16.46 -39.51 -17.69
CA ALA A 318 -17.82 -39.11 -18.04
C ALA A 318 -18.88 -39.65 -17.06
N ASP A 319 -18.67 -40.83 -16.49
CA ASP A 319 -19.67 -41.55 -15.68
C ASP A 319 -19.73 -41.06 -14.21
N LYS A 320 -18.69 -40.32 -13.76
CA LYS A 320 -18.56 -39.87 -12.35
C LYS A 320 -19.54 -38.74 -11.99
N GLY A 321 -19.89 -38.64 -10.72
CA GLY A 321 -20.69 -37.52 -10.19
C GLY A 321 -19.96 -36.18 -10.32
N TYR A 322 -20.71 -35.07 -10.28
CA TYR A 322 -20.15 -33.72 -10.46
C TYR A 322 -19.04 -33.39 -9.44
N GLY A 323 -19.24 -33.74 -8.17
CA GLY A 323 -18.23 -33.53 -7.13
C GLY A 323 -17.00 -34.44 -7.29
N ALA A 324 -17.18 -35.71 -7.68
CA ALA A 324 -16.06 -36.60 -8.01
C ALA A 324 -15.25 -36.13 -9.23
N LYS A 325 -15.92 -35.57 -10.25
CA LYS A 325 -15.27 -34.89 -11.38
C LYS A 325 -14.40 -33.72 -10.91
N LEU A 326 -14.91 -32.85 -10.03
CA LEU A 326 -14.13 -31.75 -9.44
C LEU A 326 -12.93 -32.26 -8.62
N LEU A 327 -13.11 -33.29 -7.79
CA LEU A 327 -12.04 -33.89 -6.98
C LEU A 327 -10.90 -34.45 -7.85
N VAL A 328 -11.22 -35.18 -8.93
CA VAL A 328 -10.23 -35.66 -9.91
C VAL A 328 -9.58 -34.49 -10.66
N SER A 329 -10.32 -33.41 -10.88
CA SER A 329 -9.86 -32.21 -11.60
C SER A 329 -8.94 -31.29 -10.80
N ASN A 330 -8.70 -31.53 -9.51
CA ASN A 330 -7.98 -30.60 -8.62
C ASN A 330 -6.66 -30.07 -9.20
N TYR A 331 -5.86 -30.93 -9.85
CA TYR A 331 -4.63 -30.51 -10.56
C TYR A 331 -4.91 -29.49 -11.66
N SER A 332 -5.85 -29.81 -12.56
CA SER A 332 -6.20 -28.97 -13.71
C SER A 332 -6.94 -27.69 -13.32
N LEU A 333 -7.64 -27.69 -12.18
CA LEU A 333 -8.21 -26.48 -11.59
C LEU A 333 -7.09 -25.59 -11.00
N HIS A 334 -6.11 -26.19 -10.31
CA HIS A 334 -4.99 -25.47 -9.70
C HIS A 334 -4.02 -24.86 -10.74
N THR A 335 -3.73 -25.56 -11.84
CA THR A 335 -2.88 -25.04 -12.93
C THR A 335 -3.66 -24.28 -14.01
N GLY A 336 -4.99 -24.18 -13.89
CA GLY A 336 -5.86 -23.58 -14.91
C GLY A 336 -6.06 -24.43 -16.17
N SER A 337 -5.36 -25.57 -16.31
CA SER A 337 -5.46 -26.48 -17.45
C SER A 337 -6.86 -27.09 -17.65
N TYR A 338 -7.79 -26.89 -16.73
CA TYR A 338 -9.20 -27.30 -16.85
C TYR A 338 -9.96 -26.51 -17.92
N TRP A 339 -9.54 -25.27 -18.19
CA TRP A 339 -10.10 -24.42 -19.25
C TRP A 339 -9.11 -24.22 -20.41
N GLY A 340 -8.22 -25.19 -20.62
CA GLY A 340 -7.16 -25.13 -21.64
C GLY A 340 -6.20 -23.95 -21.45
N LEU A 341 -5.62 -23.47 -22.55
CA LEU A 341 -4.64 -22.38 -22.56
C LEU A 341 -5.18 -21.06 -21.93
N PRO A 342 -6.42 -20.58 -22.21
CA PRO A 342 -6.95 -19.39 -21.56
C PRO A 342 -6.98 -19.50 -20.03
N GLY A 343 -7.34 -20.68 -19.49
CA GLY A 343 -7.32 -20.95 -18.06
C GLY A 343 -5.91 -20.89 -17.47
N ARG A 344 -4.93 -21.52 -18.12
CA ARG A 344 -3.50 -21.48 -17.71
C ARG A 344 -2.98 -20.04 -17.68
N ILE A 345 -3.32 -19.22 -18.69
CA ILE A 345 -2.94 -17.79 -18.75
C ILE A 345 -3.55 -17.02 -17.57
N VAL A 346 -4.86 -17.17 -17.28
CA VAL A 346 -5.52 -16.47 -16.16
C VAL A 346 -4.90 -16.86 -14.82
N ILE A 347 -4.65 -18.16 -14.58
CA ILE A 347 -3.98 -18.62 -13.36
C ILE A 347 -2.55 -18.05 -13.26
N THR A 348 -1.80 -18.04 -14.36
CA THR A 348 -0.41 -17.56 -14.39
C THR A 348 -0.34 -16.05 -14.12
N VAL A 349 -1.22 -15.25 -14.75
CA VAL A 349 -1.30 -13.80 -14.50
C VAL A 349 -1.69 -13.51 -13.05
N ALA A 350 -2.65 -14.25 -12.48
CA ALA A 350 -3.01 -14.10 -11.07
C ALA A 350 -1.83 -14.49 -10.15
N ALA A 351 -1.14 -15.59 -10.42
CA ALA A 351 0.01 -16.04 -9.64
C ALA A 351 1.17 -15.02 -9.68
N LEU A 352 1.40 -14.37 -10.83
CA LEU A 352 2.39 -13.30 -10.98
C LEU A 352 1.98 -11.96 -10.34
N LEU A 353 0.71 -11.80 -9.93
CA LEU A 353 0.26 -10.63 -9.17
C LEU A 353 0.51 -10.77 -7.66
N MET A 354 0.80 -11.96 -7.11
CA MET A 354 1.16 -12.12 -5.68
C MET A 354 2.30 -11.18 -5.21
N PRO A 355 3.42 -11.04 -5.94
CA PRO A 355 4.44 -10.01 -5.66
C PRO A 355 3.92 -8.57 -5.59
N LEU A 356 2.93 -8.19 -6.42
CA LEU A 356 2.36 -6.85 -6.42
C LEU A 356 1.65 -6.52 -5.10
N PHE A 357 0.93 -7.49 -4.52
CA PHE A 357 0.24 -7.31 -3.23
C PHE A 357 1.23 -7.10 -2.07
N PHE A 358 2.35 -7.83 -2.07
CA PHE A 358 3.41 -7.65 -1.10
C PHE A 358 4.02 -6.24 -1.17
N ILE A 359 4.40 -5.78 -2.37
CA ILE A 359 4.99 -4.45 -2.59
C ILE A 359 4.01 -3.33 -2.23
N THR A 360 2.77 -3.38 -2.73
CA THR A 360 1.77 -2.32 -2.49
C THR A 360 1.30 -2.27 -1.03
N GLY A 361 1.18 -3.42 -0.36
CA GLY A 361 0.89 -3.50 1.06
C GLY A 361 1.99 -2.86 1.94
N TRP A 362 3.25 -2.89 1.46
CA TRP A 362 4.38 -2.23 2.12
C TRP A 362 4.34 -0.70 1.94
N LEU A 363 4.09 -0.20 0.73
CA LEU A 363 4.07 1.23 0.42
C LEU A 363 2.98 1.98 1.21
N LEU A 364 1.79 1.39 1.35
CA LEU A 364 0.64 2.02 2.02
C LEU A 364 0.82 2.28 3.52
N TYR A 365 1.80 1.61 4.12
CA TYR A 365 2.21 1.79 5.51
C TYR A 365 3.10 3.03 5.71
N LEU A 366 3.83 3.47 4.67
CA LEU A 366 4.90 4.48 4.74
C LEU A 366 4.51 5.91 4.32
N ASP A 367 3.28 6.11 3.84
CA ASP A 367 2.71 7.43 3.51
C ASP A 367 1.69 7.93 4.55
N ARG A 368 1.23 7.06 5.47
CA ARG A 368 0.09 7.35 6.36
C ARG A 368 0.33 8.58 7.24
N ARG A 369 1.60 8.81 7.52
CA ARG A 369 2.09 9.37 8.75
C ARG A 369 3.03 10.53 8.38
N ARG A 370 2.81 11.19 7.22
CA ARG A 370 3.57 12.36 6.70
C ARG A 370 2.81 13.72 6.67
N LYS A 371 1.70 13.88 7.41
CA LYS A 371 0.66 14.90 7.07
C LYS A 371 0.10 15.79 8.20
N LYS A 372 0.72 15.83 9.38
CA LYS A 372 0.13 16.38 10.62
C LYS A 372 1.03 17.48 11.22
N ARG A 373 1.81 18.16 10.37
CA ARG A 373 2.68 19.27 10.77
C ARG A 373 2.03 20.61 10.59
N ASP A 374 1.26 20.73 9.54
CA ASP A 374 1.10 21.99 8.83
C ASP A 374 -0.01 22.84 9.47
N ILE A 375 0.08 23.00 10.80
CA ILE A 375 -1.03 23.25 11.73
C ILE A 375 -0.81 24.39 12.81
N ARG A 376 0.27 25.25 12.87
CA ARG A 376 0.74 26.38 13.80
C ARG A 376 0.16 27.87 13.93
N SER A 377 0.56 28.99 13.28
CA SER A 377 0.55 30.41 13.83
C SER A 377 -0.45 31.58 13.52
N ALA A 378 -1.38 31.55 12.57
CA ALA A 378 -2.31 32.62 12.15
C ALA A 378 -3.34 33.06 13.20
N ARG A 379 -3.39 32.34 14.33
CA ARG A 379 -4.01 32.80 15.58
C ARG A 379 -3.65 34.24 15.98
N GLY A 380 -2.60 34.85 15.42
CA GLY A 380 -2.10 36.17 15.78
C GLY A 380 -2.77 37.41 15.14
N GLU A 381 -3.28 37.37 13.90
CA GLU A 381 -3.73 38.57 13.15
C GLU A 381 -5.10 39.13 13.59
N VAL A 382 -5.49 38.86 14.84
CA VAL A 382 -6.86 38.52 15.19
C VAL A 382 -7.45 39.43 16.26
N SER A 383 -6.75 39.58 17.38
CA SER A 383 -7.35 40.03 18.63
C SER A 383 -7.53 41.55 18.77
N THR A 384 -7.14 42.33 17.76
CA THR A 384 -6.99 43.80 17.85
C THR A 384 -8.17 44.62 17.32
N ALA A 385 -9.14 44.00 16.61
CA ALA A 385 -10.27 44.72 16.00
C ALA A 385 -11.44 45.02 16.97
N THR A 386 -11.48 44.38 18.15
CA THR A 386 -12.67 44.26 19.00
C THR A 386 -12.98 45.50 19.88
N SER A 387 -12.62 46.71 19.45
CA SER A 387 -12.57 47.90 20.33
C SER A 387 -13.20 49.18 19.75
N GLY A 388 -14.12 49.09 18.80
CA GLY A 388 -14.81 50.24 18.20
C GLY A 388 -16.31 50.02 17.93
N SER A 389 -17.16 50.87 18.53
CA SER A 389 -18.63 50.98 18.35
C SER A 389 -19.48 49.70 18.46
N ALA A 390 -20.34 49.64 19.48
CA ALA A 390 -21.35 48.59 19.62
C ALA A 390 -22.68 48.98 18.92
N SER A 391 -22.98 48.36 17.77
CA SER A 391 -24.29 48.45 17.13
C SER A 391 -25.32 47.55 17.86
N GLN A 392 -26.56 48.04 18.00
CA GLN A 392 -27.60 47.40 18.81
C GLN A 392 -28.32 46.23 18.09
N GLY A 393 -27.55 45.32 17.48
CA GLY A 393 -28.07 44.09 16.85
C GLY A 393 -27.49 42.82 17.51
N PRO A 394 -28.15 41.66 17.36
CA PRO A 394 -27.55 40.38 17.72
C PRO A 394 -26.30 40.13 16.86
N ALA A 395 -25.19 39.76 17.50
CA ALA A 395 -23.91 39.56 16.80
C ALA A 395 -23.93 38.34 15.88
N TRP A 396 -23.38 38.50 14.68
CA TRP A 396 -23.13 37.40 13.74
C TRP A 396 -22.08 36.45 14.32
N LEU A 397 -22.40 35.17 14.40
CA LEU A 397 -21.46 34.14 14.86
C LEU A 397 -20.53 33.72 13.71
N ILE A 398 -19.22 33.76 13.90
CA ILE A 398 -18.26 33.32 12.89
C ILE A 398 -17.49 32.12 13.46
N GLY A 399 -17.93 30.91 13.09
CA GLY A 399 -17.34 29.66 13.52
C GLY A 399 -16.19 29.24 12.63
N PHE A 400 -15.02 28.91 13.18
CA PHE A 400 -13.91 28.41 12.36
C PHE A 400 -13.30 27.10 12.83
N ALA A 401 -12.85 26.31 11.86
CA ALA A 401 -12.09 25.08 12.08
C ALA A 401 -10.86 25.10 11.18
N SER A 402 -9.71 25.40 11.77
CA SER A 402 -8.46 25.52 11.05
C SER A 402 -7.47 24.48 11.55
N GLN A 403 -7.12 23.52 10.69
CA GLN A 403 -5.81 22.88 10.81
C GLN A 403 -4.76 23.95 10.53
N SER A 404 -4.82 24.52 9.33
CA SER A 404 -3.71 25.20 8.68
C SER A 404 -3.63 26.72 8.92
N GLY A 405 -4.27 27.27 9.95
CA GLY A 405 -4.43 28.72 10.18
C GLY A 405 -5.19 29.51 9.12
N PHE A 406 -5.17 29.07 7.88
CA PHE A 406 -5.73 29.82 6.75
C PHE A 406 -7.26 29.95 6.83
N ALA A 407 -7.96 28.92 7.32
CA ALA A 407 -9.39 29.01 7.60
C ALA A 407 -9.71 29.94 8.79
N GLU A 408 -8.76 30.13 9.71
CA GLU A 408 -8.87 31.11 10.80
C GLU A 408 -8.63 32.52 10.27
N GLN A 409 -7.55 32.77 9.52
CA GLN A 409 -7.29 34.06 8.86
C GLN A 409 -8.48 34.54 8.02
N LEU A 410 -9.07 33.65 7.22
CA LEU A 410 -10.27 33.94 6.41
C LEU A 410 -11.54 34.16 7.26
N ALA A 411 -11.66 33.55 8.43
CA ALA A 411 -12.74 33.85 9.38
C ALA A 411 -12.62 35.28 9.94
N TRP A 412 -11.40 35.76 10.19
CA TRP A 412 -11.16 37.11 10.68
C TRP A 412 -11.22 38.17 9.58
N GLN A 413 -10.84 37.85 8.34
CA GLN A 413 -11.14 38.69 7.16
C GLN A 413 -12.66 38.80 6.92
N THR A 414 -13.40 37.69 7.07
CA THR A 414 -14.87 37.68 7.07
C THR A 414 -15.44 38.57 8.17
N ALA A 415 -14.89 38.49 9.38
CA ALA A 415 -15.31 39.33 10.51
C ALA A 415 -15.09 40.83 10.23
N GLY A 416 -13.93 41.21 9.70
CA GLY A 416 -13.59 42.59 9.34
C GLY A 416 -14.52 43.17 8.26
N GLN A 417 -14.91 42.38 7.25
CA GLN A 417 -15.87 42.84 6.25
C GLN A 417 -17.25 43.14 6.85
N LEU A 418 -17.78 42.24 7.70
CA LEU A 418 -19.04 42.46 8.39
C LEU A 418 -18.98 43.66 9.35
N GLN A 419 -17.89 43.82 10.10
CA GLN A 419 -17.66 44.99 10.96
C GLN A 419 -17.63 46.30 10.15
N SER A 420 -17.01 46.30 8.95
CA SER A 420 -16.98 47.48 8.08
C SER A 420 -18.36 47.90 7.55
N ALA A 421 -19.32 46.96 7.50
CA ALA A 421 -20.72 47.22 7.23
C ALA A 421 -21.54 47.63 8.48
N GLY A 422 -20.90 47.83 9.64
CA GLY A 422 -21.54 48.20 10.90
C GLY A 422 -22.21 47.02 11.65
N LEU A 423 -22.04 45.79 11.18
CA LEU A 423 -22.64 44.60 11.80
C LEU A 423 -21.78 44.13 12.99
N PRO A 424 -22.40 43.82 14.15
CA PRO A 424 -21.67 43.24 15.28
C PRO A 424 -21.33 41.78 14.96
N VAL A 425 -20.12 41.34 15.33
CA VAL A 425 -19.63 39.97 15.05
C VAL A 425 -19.01 39.34 16.30
N ARG A 426 -19.07 38.01 16.39
CA ARG A 426 -18.40 37.18 17.41
C ARG A 426 -17.74 36.00 16.73
N VAL A 427 -16.41 35.99 16.67
CA VAL A 427 -15.64 34.90 16.05
C VAL A 427 -15.23 33.89 17.13
N GLN A 428 -15.37 32.59 16.84
CA GLN A 428 -15.19 31.51 17.83
C GLN A 428 -14.66 30.23 17.15
N ARG A 429 -13.76 29.52 17.81
CA ARG A 429 -13.32 28.19 17.34
C ARG A 429 -14.48 27.21 17.45
N LEU A 430 -14.62 26.32 16.47
CA LEU A 430 -15.62 25.25 16.55
C LEU A 430 -15.38 24.31 17.74
N ALA A 431 -14.14 24.12 18.21
CA ALA A 431 -13.86 23.42 19.48
C ALA A 431 -14.57 24.04 20.71
N ASP A 432 -14.71 25.36 20.72
CA ASP A 432 -15.22 26.14 21.86
C ASP A 432 -16.72 26.42 21.73
N MET A 433 -17.34 26.00 20.62
CA MET A 433 -18.71 26.35 20.25
C MET A 433 -19.72 25.41 20.91
N THR A 434 -20.75 25.99 21.52
CA THR A 434 -21.78 25.26 22.26
C THR A 434 -23.10 25.16 21.48
N GLU A 435 -23.98 24.27 21.95
CA GLU A 435 -25.37 24.17 21.49
C GLU A 435 -26.17 25.45 21.80
N GLN A 436 -25.86 26.16 22.89
CA GLN A 436 -26.45 27.46 23.20
C GLN A 436 -25.99 28.55 22.21
N ASP A 437 -24.73 28.56 21.79
CA ASP A 437 -24.20 29.56 20.85
C ASP A 437 -24.94 29.53 19.51
N LEU A 438 -25.24 28.32 19.01
CA LEU A 438 -26.00 28.12 17.78
C LEU A 438 -27.46 28.54 17.95
N ASN A 439 -28.12 28.10 19.04
CA ASN A 439 -29.53 28.40 19.30
C ASN A 439 -29.82 29.90 19.57
N GLN A 440 -28.81 30.66 20.02
CA GLN A 440 -28.91 32.10 20.28
C GLN A 440 -28.49 32.99 19.09
N SER A 441 -28.01 32.39 17.99
CA SER A 441 -27.53 33.12 16.80
C SER A 441 -28.58 33.14 15.70
N HIS A 442 -28.91 34.33 15.19
CA HIS A 442 -29.79 34.47 14.01
C HIS A 442 -29.04 34.36 12.68
N ASN A 443 -27.75 34.68 12.66
CA ASN A 443 -26.89 34.60 11.47
C ASN A 443 -25.52 34.02 11.86
N ALA A 444 -25.02 33.05 11.10
CA ALA A 444 -23.68 32.49 11.29
C ALA A 444 -22.90 32.24 10.00
N LEU A 445 -21.57 32.39 10.04
CA LEU A 445 -20.67 32.09 8.94
C LEU A 445 -19.64 31.06 9.40
N PHE A 446 -19.47 29.98 8.64
CA PHE A 446 -18.57 28.89 9.01
C PHE A 446 -17.39 28.80 8.03
N VAL A 447 -16.16 29.06 8.50
CA VAL A 447 -14.95 28.98 7.68
C VAL A 447 -14.12 27.77 8.12
N VAL A 448 -14.13 26.71 7.32
CA VAL A 448 -13.65 25.39 7.76
C VAL A 448 -12.71 24.73 6.76
N SER A 449 -11.48 24.46 7.21
CA SER A 449 -10.55 23.58 6.53
C SER A 449 -10.97 22.12 6.67
N THR A 450 -10.68 21.33 5.63
CA THR A 450 -10.82 19.87 5.60
C THR A 450 -9.44 19.24 5.77
N PHE A 451 -9.34 18.14 6.53
CA PHE A 451 -8.06 17.48 6.81
C PHE A 451 -8.05 16.01 6.38
N GLY A 452 -6.93 15.56 5.82
CA GLY A 452 -6.81 14.21 5.27
C GLY A 452 -7.92 13.91 4.26
N ASP A 453 -8.47 12.70 4.31
CA ASP A 453 -9.49 12.23 3.37
C ASP A 453 -10.90 12.70 3.77
N GLY A 454 -11.08 14.00 3.99
CA GLY A 454 -12.39 14.62 4.26
C GLY A 454 -12.75 14.85 5.74
N GLU A 455 -11.84 14.62 6.68
CA GLU A 455 -12.12 14.71 8.12
C GLU A 455 -12.11 16.16 8.66
N ALA A 456 -12.73 16.36 9.82
CA ALA A 456 -12.59 17.61 10.56
C ALA A 456 -11.14 17.82 11.06
N PRO A 457 -10.67 19.08 11.16
CA PRO A 457 -9.47 19.45 11.90
C PRO A 457 -9.43 18.90 13.33
N ASP A 458 -8.24 18.73 13.90
CA ASP A 458 -8.07 18.37 15.32
C ASP A 458 -8.83 19.36 16.23
N SER A 459 -8.84 20.65 15.86
CA SER A 459 -9.59 21.72 16.53
C SER A 459 -11.11 21.71 16.28
N ALA A 460 -11.67 20.65 15.69
CA ALA A 460 -13.09 20.53 15.36
C ALA A 460 -13.64 19.10 15.49
N ARG A 461 -12.79 18.07 15.63
CA ARG A 461 -13.20 16.69 15.95
C ARG A 461 -14.03 16.58 17.24
N GLY A 462 -13.80 17.48 18.21
CA GLY A 462 -14.64 17.62 19.39
C GLY A 462 -16.09 17.95 19.00
N PHE A 463 -16.28 19.07 18.31
CA PHE A 463 -17.56 19.55 17.77
C PHE A 463 -18.26 18.54 16.85
N GLU A 464 -17.52 17.89 15.94
CA GLU A 464 -18.07 16.87 15.05
C GLU A 464 -18.60 15.65 15.81
N ARG A 465 -17.99 15.31 16.96
CA ARG A 465 -18.48 14.24 17.86
C ARG A 465 -19.64 14.70 18.75
N THR A 466 -19.59 15.91 19.31
CA THR A 466 -20.52 16.35 20.36
C THR A 466 -21.79 17.01 19.84
N LEU A 467 -21.74 17.69 18.69
CA LEU A 467 -22.83 18.53 18.17
C LEU A 467 -23.41 18.03 16.85
N LEU A 468 -22.61 17.64 15.85
CA LEU A 468 -23.16 17.06 14.61
C LEU A 468 -24.03 15.81 14.88
N GLY A 469 -23.69 15.04 15.92
CA GLY A 469 -24.47 13.88 16.36
C GLY A 469 -25.78 14.18 17.12
N ARG A 470 -26.07 15.43 17.50
CA ARG A 470 -27.25 15.78 18.32
C ARG A 470 -28.49 16.18 17.50
N PRO A 471 -29.71 15.87 18.00
CA PRO A 471 -30.97 16.38 17.46
C PRO A 471 -31.22 17.82 17.93
N LEU A 472 -30.58 18.78 17.27
CA LEU A 472 -30.81 20.22 17.45
C LEU A 472 -31.89 20.73 16.49
N SER A 473 -32.63 21.77 16.89
CA SER A 473 -33.42 22.59 15.96
C SER A 473 -32.75 23.96 15.85
N LEU A 474 -32.50 24.37 14.60
CA LEU A 474 -31.82 25.60 14.21
C LEU A 474 -32.70 26.42 13.24
N GLU A 475 -34.02 26.28 13.34
CA GLU A 475 -35.03 26.90 12.45
C GLU A 475 -34.91 28.43 12.33
N ASN A 476 -34.31 29.10 13.32
CA ASN A 476 -34.10 30.56 13.35
C ASN A 476 -32.70 31.01 12.92
N LEU A 477 -31.83 30.08 12.48
CA LEU A 477 -30.44 30.32 12.11
C LEU A 477 -30.28 30.42 10.59
N ASN A 478 -29.94 31.60 10.08
CA ASN A 478 -29.42 31.75 8.74
C ASN A 478 -27.91 31.47 8.74
N TYR A 479 -27.36 30.80 7.72
CA TYR A 479 -25.92 30.52 7.68
C TYR A 479 -25.29 30.42 6.29
N ALA A 480 -23.97 30.52 6.20
CA ALA A 480 -23.19 30.14 5.02
C ALA A 480 -21.89 29.42 5.42
N VAL A 481 -21.30 28.67 4.48
CA VAL A 481 -20.08 27.86 4.71
C VAL A 481 -19.02 28.12 3.65
N LEU A 482 -17.82 28.53 4.08
CA LEU A 482 -16.61 28.57 3.28
C LEU A 482 -15.79 27.32 3.58
N GLY A 483 -15.83 26.36 2.66
CA GLY A 483 -15.04 25.13 2.74
C GLY A 483 -13.67 25.33 2.12
N LEU A 484 -12.62 24.92 2.83
CA LEU A 484 -11.26 24.88 2.31
C LEU A 484 -10.78 23.43 2.19
N GLY A 485 -10.23 23.09 1.03
CA GLY A 485 -9.66 21.79 0.73
C GLY A 485 -8.69 21.85 -0.44
N ASP A 486 -8.35 20.68 -0.98
CA ASP A 486 -7.50 20.50 -2.15
C ASP A 486 -8.12 19.38 -2.99
N ARG A 487 -8.36 19.61 -4.28
CA ARG A 487 -9.02 18.64 -5.17
C ARG A 487 -8.21 17.37 -5.46
N GLN A 488 -6.93 17.32 -5.05
CA GLN A 488 -6.11 16.11 -5.04
C GLN A 488 -6.56 15.09 -3.97
N TYR A 489 -7.43 15.49 -3.02
CA TYR A 489 -7.99 14.63 -1.99
C TYR A 489 -9.38 14.13 -2.39
N GLN A 490 -9.67 12.84 -2.11
CA GLN A 490 -10.91 12.17 -2.51
C GLN A 490 -12.20 12.85 -2.00
N HIS A 491 -12.10 13.55 -0.86
CA HIS A 491 -13.21 14.27 -0.24
C HIS A 491 -12.86 15.76 -0.13
N PHE A 492 -12.69 16.39 -1.29
CA PHE A 492 -12.62 17.84 -1.44
C PHE A 492 -13.72 18.52 -0.63
N CYS A 493 -13.34 19.49 0.23
CA CYS A 493 -14.21 20.20 1.16
C CYS A 493 -15.13 19.32 2.03
N GLY A 494 -14.80 18.04 2.22
CA GLY A 494 -15.69 17.04 2.81
C GLY A 494 -16.19 17.33 4.23
N PHE A 495 -15.43 18.09 5.05
CA PHE A 495 -15.91 18.54 6.36
C PHE A 495 -16.92 19.69 6.23
N ALA A 496 -16.66 20.65 5.33
CA ALA A 496 -17.58 21.74 5.02
C ALA A 496 -18.93 21.23 4.48
N GLN A 497 -18.88 20.24 3.58
CA GLN A 497 -20.07 19.57 3.05
C GLN A 497 -20.92 18.90 4.15
N ARG A 498 -20.29 18.23 5.12
CA ARG A 498 -21.00 17.65 6.28
C ARG A 498 -21.57 18.71 7.21
N LEU A 499 -20.84 19.79 7.45
CA LEU A 499 -21.31 20.90 8.30
C LEU A 499 -22.53 21.59 7.67
N HIS A 500 -22.48 21.91 6.38
CA HIS A 500 -23.62 22.44 5.63
C HIS A 500 -24.82 21.47 5.65
N GLY A 501 -24.60 20.20 5.33
CA GLY A 501 -25.65 19.18 5.34
C GLY A 501 -26.35 19.06 6.70
N TRP A 502 -25.58 19.01 7.79
CA TRP A 502 -26.13 18.97 9.14
C TRP A 502 -26.91 20.24 9.52
N LEU A 503 -26.39 21.43 9.19
CA LEU A 503 -27.08 22.71 9.47
C LEU A 503 -28.43 22.77 8.73
N ALA A 504 -28.48 22.32 7.47
CA ALA A 504 -29.73 22.19 6.71
C ALA A 504 -30.68 21.13 7.30
N GLU A 505 -30.17 19.94 7.68
CA GLU A 505 -30.94 18.88 8.35
C GLU A 505 -31.51 19.29 9.72
N ARG A 506 -30.98 20.35 10.35
CA ARG A 506 -31.50 20.94 11.60
C ARG A 506 -32.44 22.13 11.36
N GLY A 507 -32.80 22.43 10.12
CA GLY A 507 -33.73 23.50 9.76
C GLY A 507 -33.08 24.88 9.58
N GLY A 508 -31.75 24.98 9.63
CA GLY A 508 -31.05 26.24 9.33
C GLY A 508 -31.22 26.64 7.86
N SER A 509 -31.42 27.93 7.61
CA SER A 509 -31.60 28.50 6.27
C SER A 509 -30.25 28.90 5.67
N THR A 510 -29.91 28.42 4.47
CA THR A 510 -28.64 28.82 3.82
C THR A 510 -28.80 30.22 3.21
N LEU A 511 -27.92 31.16 3.56
CA LEU A 511 -27.88 32.53 3.04
C LEU A 511 -27.52 32.54 1.56
N PHE A 512 -26.54 31.71 1.18
CA PHE A 512 -26.10 31.45 -0.19
C PHE A 512 -25.52 30.03 -0.27
N ALA A 513 -25.04 29.63 -1.45
CA ALA A 513 -24.46 28.30 -1.66
C ALA A 513 -23.09 28.15 -0.96
N PRO A 514 -22.71 26.97 -0.47
CA PRO A 514 -21.36 26.74 0.06
C PRO A 514 -20.29 27.05 -0.98
N VAL A 515 -19.26 27.79 -0.57
CA VAL A 515 -18.12 28.12 -1.44
C VAL A 515 -16.97 27.18 -1.11
N GLU A 516 -16.46 26.48 -2.13
CA GLU A 516 -15.41 25.48 -1.98
C GLU A 516 -14.09 25.97 -2.59
N VAL A 517 -13.12 26.32 -1.73
CA VAL A 517 -11.79 26.82 -2.12
C VAL A 517 -10.85 25.64 -2.34
N ASP A 518 -10.33 25.50 -3.56
CA ASP A 518 -9.27 24.57 -3.91
C ASP A 518 -7.89 25.21 -3.71
N SER A 519 -7.11 24.72 -2.76
CA SER A 519 -5.67 25.04 -2.60
C SER A 519 -5.35 26.54 -2.44
N GLY A 520 -6.33 27.36 -2.05
CA GLY A 520 -6.21 28.82 -1.93
C GLY A 520 -6.67 29.61 -3.15
N ASP A 521 -7.43 29.00 -4.08
CA ASP A 521 -8.01 29.64 -5.26
C ASP A 521 -8.63 31.03 -4.98
N SER A 522 -8.05 32.05 -5.63
CA SER A 522 -8.51 33.43 -5.53
C SER A 522 -9.90 33.64 -6.14
N ALA A 523 -10.33 32.84 -7.11
CA ALA A 523 -11.67 32.98 -7.70
C ALA A 523 -12.76 32.56 -6.70
N ALA A 524 -12.59 31.41 -6.03
CA ALA A 524 -13.46 31.00 -4.93
C ALA A 524 -13.46 32.02 -3.76
N LEU A 525 -12.29 32.55 -3.38
CA LEU A 525 -12.20 33.56 -2.32
C LEU A 525 -12.89 34.88 -2.68
N GLN A 526 -12.73 35.35 -3.92
CA GLN A 526 -13.45 36.53 -4.44
C GLN A 526 -14.95 36.29 -4.53
N HIS A 527 -15.40 35.09 -4.91
CA HIS A 527 -16.82 34.75 -4.94
C HIS A 527 -17.44 34.80 -3.53
N TRP A 528 -16.80 34.22 -2.51
CA TRP A 528 -17.24 34.35 -1.12
C TRP A 528 -17.29 35.82 -0.68
N GLN A 529 -16.24 36.59 -0.97
CA GLN A 529 -16.17 38.01 -0.64
C GLN A 529 -17.29 38.84 -1.30
N GLN A 530 -17.65 38.51 -2.55
CA GLN A 530 -18.78 39.10 -3.28
C GLN A 530 -20.11 38.76 -2.60
N GLN A 531 -20.34 37.49 -2.22
CA GLN A 531 -21.56 37.09 -1.51
C GLN A 531 -21.72 37.81 -0.16
N LEU A 532 -20.62 38.03 0.58
CA LEU A 532 -20.65 38.88 1.78
C LEU A 532 -20.99 40.34 1.45
N GLY A 533 -20.51 40.88 0.33
CA GLY A 533 -20.86 42.23 -0.12
C GLY A 533 -22.35 42.37 -0.46
N GLU A 534 -22.90 41.40 -1.19
CA GLU A 534 -24.32 41.32 -1.54
C GLU A 534 -25.23 41.20 -0.30
N LEU A 535 -24.83 40.41 0.71
CA LEU A 535 -25.57 40.30 1.99
C LEU A 535 -25.52 41.57 2.85
N THR A 536 -24.40 42.30 2.83
CA THR A 536 -24.16 43.43 3.74
C THR A 536 -24.46 44.80 3.12
N GLY A 537 -24.67 44.87 1.80
CA GLY A 537 -24.72 46.12 1.05
C GLY A 537 -23.38 46.87 0.99
N SER A 538 -22.29 46.27 1.47
CA SER A 538 -20.96 46.87 1.50
C SER A 538 -20.13 46.45 0.28
N THR A 539 -19.38 47.38 -0.30
CA THR A 539 -18.41 47.06 -1.35
C THR A 539 -17.07 46.68 -0.69
N PRO A 540 -16.49 45.51 -0.98
CA PRO A 540 -15.21 45.11 -0.37
C PRO A 540 -14.08 46.07 -0.75
N ALA A 541 -13.34 46.57 0.26
CA ALA A 541 -12.30 47.58 0.07
C ALA A 541 -11.03 47.06 -0.64
N THR A 542 -10.72 45.77 -0.50
CA THR A 542 -9.55 45.10 -1.09
C THR A 542 -9.89 43.64 -1.40
N ALA A 543 -9.52 43.15 -2.60
CA ALA A 543 -9.80 41.78 -3.01
C ALA A 543 -9.02 40.77 -2.15
N TRP A 544 -9.69 39.74 -1.63
CA TRP A 544 -9.01 38.69 -0.87
C TRP A 544 -8.14 37.83 -1.80
N LYS A 545 -6.91 37.58 -1.35
CA LYS A 545 -5.93 36.69 -1.98
C LYS A 545 -5.25 35.86 -0.89
N ALA A 546 -4.80 34.66 -1.24
CA ALA A 546 -3.77 34.00 -0.44
C ALA A 546 -2.46 34.83 -0.49
N PRO A 547 -1.61 34.82 0.55
CA PRO A 547 -0.40 35.65 0.57
C PRO A 547 0.52 35.36 -0.62
N ASP A 548 0.99 36.40 -1.31
CA ASP A 548 1.86 36.25 -2.48
C ASP A 548 3.23 35.65 -2.09
N TYR A 549 3.93 35.04 -3.05
CA TYR A 549 5.26 34.48 -2.84
C TYR A 549 6.34 35.55 -3.00
N GLU A 550 7.12 35.77 -1.93
CA GLU A 550 8.25 36.69 -1.90
C GLU A 550 9.52 36.04 -2.47
N ASN A 551 10.48 36.88 -2.84
CA ASN A 551 11.81 36.45 -3.30
C ASN A 551 12.81 36.48 -2.13
N TRP A 552 13.09 35.31 -1.55
CA TRP A 552 14.01 35.15 -0.42
C TRP A 552 15.38 34.68 -0.90
N THR A 553 16.46 35.34 -0.49
CA THR A 553 17.82 34.98 -0.88
C THR A 553 18.35 33.87 0.03
N LEU A 554 18.73 32.71 -0.54
CA LEU A 554 19.42 31.64 0.19
C LEU A 554 20.88 32.03 0.43
N ASN A 555 21.24 32.38 1.67
CA ASN A 555 22.56 32.93 2.01
C ASN A 555 23.50 31.92 2.70
N GLN A 556 22.96 30.87 3.32
CA GLN A 556 23.71 29.87 4.11
C GLN A 556 23.23 28.45 3.77
N ARG A 557 24.15 27.48 3.72
CA ARG A 557 23.86 26.05 3.49
C ARG A 557 24.98 25.19 4.10
N ASP A 558 24.80 24.82 5.36
CA ASP A 558 25.82 24.09 6.13
C ASP A 558 25.39 22.65 6.39
N LEU A 559 26.28 21.68 6.15
CA LEU A 559 26.01 20.26 6.37
C LEU A 559 26.13 19.92 7.88
N LEU A 560 25.01 19.66 8.53
CA LEU A 560 24.95 19.38 9.97
C LEU A 560 25.39 17.97 10.38
N ASN A 561 25.36 17.00 9.45
CA ASN A 561 25.63 15.59 9.76
C ASN A 561 26.69 14.95 8.85
N ALA A 562 27.83 15.62 8.68
CA ALA A 562 29.00 15.05 8.02
C ALA A 562 29.41 13.72 8.68
N GLY A 563 29.71 12.69 7.88
CA GLY A 563 29.99 11.33 8.36
C GLY A 563 28.76 10.44 8.60
N SER A 564 27.55 11.00 8.68
CA SER A 564 26.34 10.23 9.00
C SER A 564 26.07 9.05 8.04
N VAL A 565 25.64 7.94 8.64
CA VAL A 565 25.05 6.77 7.98
C VAL A 565 23.58 6.98 7.57
N GLY A 566 23.23 8.22 7.19
CA GLY A 566 21.92 8.68 6.81
C GLY A 566 21.98 9.75 5.72
N SER A 567 20.82 10.14 5.17
CA SER A 567 20.78 11.26 4.23
C SER A 567 21.29 12.55 4.87
N LYS A 568 22.02 13.35 4.09
CA LYS A 568 22.52 14.67 4.48
C LYS A 568 21.41 15.55 5.05
N VAL A 569 21.70 16.26 6.12
CA VAL A 569 20.86 17.27 6.76
C VAL A 569 21.59 18.60 6.73
N PHE A 570 20.92 19.63 6.22
CA PHE A 570 21.49 20.97 6.09
C PHE A 570 20.77 21.96 6.99
N LEU A 571 21.54 22.87 7.61
CA LEU A 571 21.05 24.15 8.07
C LEU A 571 21.06 25.10 6.87
N LEU A 572 19.91 25.66 6.53
CA LEU A 572 19.75 26.65 5.47
C LEU A 572 19.40 27.98 6.10
N GLY A 573 20.04 29.07 5.65
CA GLY A 573 19.69 30.43 6.04
C GLY A 573 19.13 31.21 4.85
N LEU A 574 18.02 31.91 5.06
CA LEU A 574 17.36 32.73 4.05
C LEU A 574 17.08 34.14 4.60
N THR A 575 17.17 35.15 3.71
CA THR A 575 16.86 36.55 4.01
C THR A 575 15.93 37.13 2.94
N GLY A 576 14.77 37.64 3.36
CA GLY A 576 13.73 38.22 2.51
C GLY A 576 13.68 39.74 2.57
N ALA A 577 12.48 40.29 2.38
CA ALA A 577 12.22 41.72 2.60
C ALA A 577 12.25 42.06 4.11
N SER A 578 12.47 43.33 4.44
CA SER A 578 12.56 43.84 5.82
C SER A 578 11.27 43.69 6.64
N ASP A 579 10.14 43.54 5.96
CA ASP A 579 8.82 43.76 6.55
C ASP A 579 8.13 42.44 6.94
N THR A 580 8.65 41.31 6.46
CA THR A 580 8.06 39.98 6.62
C THR A 580 8.33 39.40 8.00
N ARG A 581 7.29 39.29 8.83
CA ARG A 581 7.38 38.82 10.23
C ARG A 581 7.03 37.34 10.35
N TRP A 582 7.79 36.62 11.18
CA TRP A 582 7.49 35.26 11.61
C TRP A 582 7.70 35.12 13.12
N GLU A 583 7.17 34.05 13.72
CA GLU A 583 7.33 33.73 15.14
C GLU A 583 7.83 32.29 15.33
N ALA A 584 8.16 31.94 16.58
CA ALA A 584 8.78 30.67 16.93
C ALA A 584 7.90 29.44 16.69
N GLY A 585 8.22 28.66 15.66
CA GLY A 585 7.48 27.46 15.25
C GLY A 585 6.65 27.66 13.99
N ASP A 586 6.58 28.89 13.46
CA ASP A 586 5.99 29.19 12.16
C ASP A 586 6.61 28.31 11.04
N LEU A 587 5.89 28.17 9.92
CA LEU A 587 6.38 27.42 8.77
C LEU A 587 6.72 28.37 7.63
N VAL A 588 7.38 27.84 6.60
CA VAL A 588 7.42 28.45 5.26
C VAL A 588 6.83 27.50 4.23
N GLU A 589 6.10 28.06 3.28
CA GLU A 589 5.82 27.41 2.01
C GLU A 589 6.86 27.86 0.98
N VAL A 590 7.47 26.90 0.30
CA VAL A 590 8.46 27.13 -0.77
C VAL A 590 7.93 26.54 -2.08
N LEU A 591 7.98 27.32 -3.16
CA LEU A 591 7.82 26.80 -4.52
C LEU A 591 9.18 26.30 -5.01
N PRO A 592 9.41 24.97 -5.11
CA PRO A 592 10.67 24.46 -5.63
C PRO A 592 10.72 24.60 -7.16
N ARG A 593 11.93 24.55 -7.71
CA ARG A 593 12.17 24.58 -9.15
C ARG A 593 12.90 23.33 -9.60
N ASN A 594 12.58 22.82 -10.79
CA ASN A 594 13.37 21.75 -11.41
C ASN A 594 14.82 22.24 -11.66
N ALA A 595 15.78 21.33 -11.53
CA ALA A 595 17.17 21.57 -11.91
C ALA A 595 17.28 21.81 -13.43
N PRO A 596 18.23 22.63 -13.93
CA PRO A 596 18.43 22.82 -15.37
C PRO A 596 18.63 21.50 -16.12
N SER A 597 19.47 20.61 -15.61
CA SER A 597 19.73 19.29 -16.17
C SER A 597 18.49 18.38 -16.24
N ALA A 598 17.52 18.55 -15.34
CA ALA A 598 16.25 17.82 -15.39
C ALA A 598 15.33 18.33 -16.51
N VAL A 599 15.34 19.64 -16.77
CA VAL A 599 14.61 20.24 -17.90
C VAL A 599 15.28 19.91 -19.23
N GLU A 600 16.62 19.96 -19.30
CA GLU A 600 17.41 19.52 -20.45
C GLU A 600 17.11 18.06 -20.80
N HIS A 601 17.14 17.15 -19.81
CA HIS A 601 16.81 15.74 -19.99
C HIS A 601 15.35 15.53 -20.44
N PHE A 602 14.41 16.29 -19.88
CA PHE A 602 13.00 16.23 -20.26
C PHE A 602 12.76 16.68 -21.72
N LEU A 603 13.45 17.74 -22.17
CA LEU A 603 13.39 18.24 -23.55
C LEU A 603 14.19 17.37 -24.56
N ALA A 604 15.22 16.65 -24.11
CA ALA A 604 16.11 15.87 -24.97
C ALA A 604 15.36 14.78 -25.76
N GLY A 605 15.08 15.06 -27.04
CA GLY A 605 14.35 14.19 -27.96
C GLY A 605 12.88 14.58 -28.20
N LEU A 606 12.39 15.69 -27.64
CA LEU A 606 11.06 16.25 -27.99
C LEU A 606 11.07 17.11 -29.26
N GLY A 607 12.25 17.53 -29.75
CA GLY A 607 12.39 18.37 -30.94
C GLY A 607 12.09 19.86 -30.72
N ILE A 608 11.93 20.29 -29.48
CA ILE A 608 11.63 21.67 -29.08
C ILE A 608 12.86 22.26 -28.39
N ALA A 609 13.29 23.45 -28.81
CA ALA A 609 14.46 24.11 -28.25
C ALA A 609 14.14 24.83 -26.92
N ALA A 610 15.08 24.80 -25.96
CA ALA A 610 14.85 25.31 -24.60
C ALA A 610 14.78 26.84 -24.51
N ASP A 611 15.29 27.54 -25.52
CA ASP A 611 15.27 29.00 -25.70
C ASP A 611 13.98 29.52 -26.38
N SER A 612 13.13 28.62 -26.89
CA SER A 612 11.79 28.96 -27.43
C SER A 612 11.03 29.87 -26.47
N GLN A 613 10.57 31.03 -26.96
CA GLN A 613 9.77 31.95 -26.15
C GLN A 613 8.38 31.36 -25.88
N VAL A 614 7.94 31.44 -24.63
CA VAL A 614 6.59 31.08 -24.18
C VAL A 614 6.05 32.18 -23.27
N HIS A 615 4.73 32.21 -23.11
CA HIS A 615 4.04 33.08 -22.18
C HIS A 615 3.51 32.26 -21.00
N VAL A 616 3.83 32.67 -19.78
CA VAL A 616 3.37 32.05 -18.53
C VAL A 616 2.90 33.16 -17.61
N ASP A 617 1.65 33.08 -17.16
CA ASP A 617 1.05 33.99 -16.17
C ASP A 617 1.22 35.51 -16.53
N GLY A 618 1.23 35.80 -17.84
CA GLY A 618 1.40 37.15 -18.40
C GLY A 618 2.85 37.58 -18.69
N LEU A 619 3.84 36.80 -18.26
CA LEU A 619 5.27 37.03 -18.50
C LEU A 619 5.75 36.27 -19.74
N SER A 620 6.71 36.84 -20.48
CA SER A 620 7.41 36.14 -21.56
C SER A 620 8.76 35.65 -21.05
N GLU A 621 9.01 34.34 -21.14
CA GLU A 621 10.26 33.70 -20.71
C GLU A 621 10.64 32.54 -21.66
N THR A 622 11.84 31.95 -21.48
CA THR A 622 12.20 30.77 -22.27
C THR A 622 11.47 29.52 -21.76
N LEU A 623 11.16 28.59 -22.66
CA LEU A 623 10.57 27.29 -22.31
C LEU A 623 11.40 26.55 -21.23
N GLY A 624 12.72 26.67 -21.29
CA GLY A 624 13.65 26.09 -20.31
C GLY A 624 13.59 26.76 -18.92
N GLN A 625 13.16 28.02 -18.83
CA GLN A 625 12.84 28.68 -17.56
C GLN A 625 11.45 28.26 -17.07
N ALA A 626 10.45 28.37 -17.93
CA ALA A 626 9.05 28.05 -17.64
C ALA A 626 8.84 26.62 -17.11
N LEU A 627 9.45 25.63 -17.77
CA LEU A 627 9.40 24.21 -17.36
C LEU A 627 9.98 23.95 -15.96
N ARG A 628 10.76 24.87 -15.40
CA ARG A 628 11.23 24.74 -14.01
C ARG A 628 10.11 24.94 -12.99
N SER A 629 8.97 25.53 -13.38
CA SER A 629 7.77 25.70 -12.55
C SER A 629 6.74 24.57 -12.67
N ARG A 630 6.93 23.60 -13.57
CA ARG A 630 5.93 22.56 -13.91
C ARG A 630 6.34 21.15 -13.49
N GLN A 631 5.35 20.28 -13.28
CA GLN A 631 5.55 18.84 -13.09
C GLN A 631 6.02 18.24 -14.42
N LEU A 632 7.23 17.67 -14.45
CA LEU A 632 7.78 17.00 -15.63
C LEU A 632 7.34 15.51 -15.61
N PRO A 633 6.45 15.05 -16.50
CA PRO A 633 6.00 13.66 -16.50
C PRO A 633 7.09 12.73 -17.05
N ALA A 634 7.34 11.62 -16.34
CA ALA A 634 8.31 10.61 -16.77
C ALA A 634 7.95 9.94 -18.11
N ASN A 635 6.65 9.84 -18.44
CA ASN A 635 6.20 9.46 -19.77
C ASN A 635 5.80 10.71 -20.57
N ARG A 636 6.55 10.98 -21.65
CA ARG A 636 6.39 12.13 -22.53
C ARG A 636 5.86 11.79 -23.94
N SER A 637 5.45 10.54 -24.20
CA SER A 637 5.05 10.10 -25.55
C SER A 637 3.87 10.88 -26.14
N HIS A 638 2.94 11.31 -25.29
CA HIS A 638 1.77 12.12 -25.64
C HIS A 638 2.09 13.63 -25.79
N LEU A 639 3.34 14.05 -25.58
CA LEU A 639 3.82 15.43 -25.70
C LEU A 639 4.69 15.64 -26.95
N VAL A 640 5.03 14.57 -27.67
CA VAL A 640 5.83 14.61 -28.89
C VAL A 640 5.04 15.31 -30.00
N GLY A 641 5.63 16.31 -30.63
CA GLY A 641 4.99 17.09 -31.70
C GLY A 641 4.17 18.31 -31.24
N LEU A 642 4.10 18.58 -29.93
CA LEU A 642 3.59 19.86 -29.43
C LEU A 642 4.57 21.01 -29.73
N HIS A 643 4.04 22.20 -29.98
CA HIS A 643 4.85 23.43 -29.95
C HIS A 643 5.06 23.92 -28.51
N ALA A 644 6.08 24.75 -28.28
CA ALA A 644 6.53 25.18 -26.95
C ALA A 644 5.41 25.70 -26.03
N GLN A 645 4.50 26.54 -26.54
CA GLN A 645 3.38 27.05 -25.75
C GLN A 645 2.39 25.93 -25.36
N ALA A 646 1.97 25.10 -26.31
CA ALA A 646 1.06 23.98 -26.03
C ALA A 646 1.67 22.95 -25.08
N LEU A 647 3.00 22.81 -25.04
CA LEU A 647 3.70 22.00 -24.05
C LEU A 647 3.62 22.60 -22.64
N ILE A 648 3.85 23.91 -22.47
CA ILE A 648 3.82 24.53 -21.12
C ILE A 648 2.39 24.65 -20.58
N ASP A 649 1.40 24.89 -21.44
CA ASP A 649 -0.02 24.97 -21.09
C ASP A 649 -0.60 23.61 -20.67
N ALA A 650 -0.10 22.51 -21.23
CA ALA A 650 -0.53 21.15 -20.91
C ALA A 650 0.07 20.59 -19.59
N LEU A 651 1.03 21.29 -18.98
CA LEU A 651 1.79 20.78 -17.82
C LEU A 651 1.36 21.46 -16.51
N VAL A 652 0.94 20.64 -15.56
CA VAL A 652 0.47 21.08 -14.22
C VAL A 652 1.61 21.77 -13.45
N PRO A 653 1.36 22.90 -12.77
CA PRO A 653 2.34 23.55 -11.89
C PRO A 653 2.89 22.64 -10.79
N LEU A 654 4.08 22.99 -10.28
CA LEU A 654 4.67 22.40 -9.10
C LEU A 654 3.97 22.90 -7.83
N ALA A 655 3.52 21.97 -6.97
CA ALA A 655 3.00 22.29 -5.66
C ALA A 655 4.07 22.92 -4.73
N MET A 656 3.61 23.73 -3.78
CA MET A 656 4.42 24.23 -2.67
C MET A 656 4.82 23.12 -1.69
N ARG A 657 5.97 23.28 -1.02
CA ARG A 657 6.50 22.35 -0.02
C ARG A 657 6.73 23.08 1.31
N GLU A 658 6.42 22.41 2.42
CA GLU A 658 6.29 23.04 3.75
C GLU A 658 7.43 22.65 4.70
N TYR A 659 8.00 23.64 5.39
CA TYR A 659 9.16 23.47 6.28
C TYR A 659 8.99 24.28 7.57
N SER A 660 9.26 23.70 8.75
CA SER A 660 9.29 24.49 10.00
C SER A 660 10.50 25.40 10.04
N ILE A 661 10.26 26.64 10.48
CA ILE A 661 11.31 27.60 10.78
C ILE A 661 12.06 27.13 12.03
N ALA A 662 13.38 27.22 11.98
CA ALA A 662 14.32 26.78 13.01
C ALA A 662 14.99 27.96 13.75
N SER A 663 14.64 29.19 13.41
CA SER A 663 15.14 30.44 13.99
C SER A 663 14.01 31.31 14.55
N ILE A 664 14.41 32.36 15.26
CA ILE A 664 13.56 33.49 15.65
C ILE A 664 13.98 34.76 14.86
N PRO A 665 13.16 35.81 14.74
CA PRO A 665 13.54 37.06 14.05
C PRO A 665 14.88 37.65 14.52
N GLU A 666 15.21 37.47 15.80
CA GLU A 666 16.43 37.92 16.46
C GLU A 666 17.71 37.21 15.95
N ASP A 667 17.58 36.05 15.26
CA ASP A 667 18.70 35.40 14.55
C ASP A 667 19.08 36.13 13.23
N GLY A 668 18.36 37.20 12.86
CA GLY A 668 18.61 38.00 11.65
C GLY A 668 18.40 37.28 10.32
N SER A 669 17.96 36.02 10.36
CA SER A 669 17.78 35.14 9.21
C SER A 669 16.71 34.08 9.49
N LEU A 670 15.94 33.72 8.47
CA LEU A 670 14.99 32.61 8.53
C LEU A 670 15.76 31.32 8.26
N GLN A 671 15.85 30.45 9.26
CA GLN A 671 16.64 29.22 9.19
C GLN A 671 15.73 28.00 9.03
N LEU A 672 16.18 27.00 8.27
CA LEU A 672 15.48 25.72 8.08
C LEU A 672 16.45 24.56 8.32
N ILE A 673 15.99 23.46 8.93
CA ILE A 673 16.76 22.21 9.03
C ILE A 673 16.17 21.19 8.06
N VAL A 674 16.85 20.96 6.93
CA VAL A 674 16.31 20.19 5.79
C VAL A 674 17.14 18.94 5.53
N ARG A 675 16.50 17.77 5.59
CA ARG A 675 17.07 16.48 5.18
C ARG A 675 16.86 16.27 3.68
N GLN A 676 17.88 15.81 2.98
CA GLN A 676 17.75 15.32 1.60
C GLN A 676 16.89 14.06 1.58
N GLU A 677 15.72 14.13 0.94
CA GLU A 677 14.99 12.96 0.49
C GLU A 677 15.72 12.43 -0.76
N LEU A 678 16.13 11.16 -0.76
CA LEU A 678 16.61 10.49 -1.97
C LEU A 678 15.51 9.55 -2.44
N HIS A 679 15.21 9.62 -3.74
CA HIS A 679 14.35 8.64 -4.40
C HIS A 679 15.13 7.37 -4.75
N PRO A 680 14.46 6.22 -4.98
CA PRO A 680 15.13 4.94 -5.25
C PRO A 680 16.00 4.90 -6.52
N ASP A 681 15.83 5.87 -7.42
CA ASP A 681 16.65 6.09 -8.62
C ASP A 681 17.92 6.93 -8.35
N GLY A 682 18.15 7.35 -7.11
CA GLY A 682 19.25 8.22 -6.70
C GLY A 682 18.98 9.71 -6.92
N SER A 683 17.83 10.10 -7.49
CA SER A 683 17.46 11.52 -7.62
C SER A 683 17.06 12.14 -6.28
N LEU A 684 17.21 13.46 -6.17
CA LEU A 684 16.82 14.21 -4.97
C LEU A 684 15.35 14.62 -5.02
N GLY A 685 14.62 14.39 -3.92
CA GLY A 685 13.23 14.75 -3.79
C GLY A 685 13.02 16.26 -3.93
N LEU A 686 12.25 16.66 -4.94
CA LEU A 686 12.28 17.99 -5.59
C LEU A 686 12.39 19.21 -4.65
N GLY A 687 11.65 19.25 -3.54
CA GLY A 687 11.76 20.33 -2.55
C GLY A 687 13.10 20.35 -1.83
N SER A 688 13.50 19.22 -1.25
CA SER A 688 14.77 19.08 -0.55
C SER A 688 15.97 19.23 -1.49
N GLY A 689 15.91 18.65 -2.70
CA GLY A 689 16.97 18.79 -3.71
C GLY A 689 17.12 20.22 -4.21
N TRP A 690 16.02 20.93 -4.45
CA TRP A 690 16.06 22.36 -4.79
C TRP A 690 16.79 23.19 -3.72
N LEU A 691 16.41 23.03 -2.45
CA LEU A 691 16.93 23.84 -1.35
C LEU A 691 18.37 23.48 -0.91
N THR A 692 18.78 22.21 -1.06
CA THR A 692 20.08 21.71 -0.55
C THR A 692 21.13 21.46 -1.62
N GLU A 693 20.75 21.37 -2.90
CA GLU A 693 21.67 21.05 -4.01
C GLU A 693 21.51 22.05 -5.15
N HIS A 694 20.33 22.14 -5.76
CA HIS A 694 20.15 22.73 -7.10
C HIS A 694 19.98 24.26 -7.14
N ALA A 695 19.54 24.90 -6.05
CA ALA A 695 19.66 26.35 -5.91
C ALA A 695 21.12 26.72 -5.61
N ALA A 696 21.62 27.79 -6.21
CA ALA A 696 22.92 28.35 -5.81
C ALA A 696 22.79 29.14 -4.49
N LEU A 697 23.89 29.31 -3.76
CA LEU A 697 23.97 30.37 -2.75
C LEU A 697 23.86 31.73 -3.44
N GLY A 698 23.12 32.66 -2.83
CA GLY A 698 22.72 33.93 -3.44
C GLY A 698 21.53 33.83 -4.42
N ALA A 699 20.96 32.65 -4.67
CA ALA A 699 19.79 32.52 -5.52
C ALA A 699 18.49 32.94 -4.81
N SER A 700 17.55 33.48 -5.57
CA SER A 700 16.18 33.72 -5.09
C SER A 700 15.40 32.40 -4.99
N ILE A 701 14.75 32.22 -3.84
CA ILE A 701 13.81 31.17 -3.50
C ILE A 701 12.43 31.83 -3.39
N SER A 702 11.46 31.38 -4.19
CA SER A 702 10.08 31.83 -4.09
C SER A 702 9.44 31.21 -2.84
N LEU A 703 9.25 32.02 -1.80
CA LEU A 703 8.92 31.61 -0.43
C LEU A 703 7.83 32.53 0.15
N ARG A 704 6.92 31.98 0.96
CA ARG A 704 6.07 32.78 1.86
C ARG A 704 6.10 32.23 3.28
N VAL A 705 6.19 33.12 4.28
CA VAL A 705 6.01 32.73 5.69
C VAL A 705 4.57 32.30 5.87
N ARG A 706 4.39 31.08 6.38
CA ARG A 706 3.07 30.49 6.56
C ARG A 706 2.62 30.54 8.02
N ARG A 707 1.62 31.39 8.24
CA ARG A 707 0.78 31.46 9.43
C ARG A 707 -0.28 30.33 9.41
N ASN A 708 -0.57 29.77 10.58
CA ASN A 708 -1.06 28.38 10.76
C ASN A 708 -2.00 28.19 12.06
N SER A 709 -2.33 27.08 12.79
CA SER A 709 -3.16 27.15 14.09
C SER A 709 -2.85 26.45 15.51
N SER A 710 -1.76 25.72 15.84
CA SER A 710 -1.57 24.79 17.02
C SER A 710 -0.84 25.26 18.32
N PHE A 711 0.44 25.01 18.69
CA PHE A 711 1.75 25.02 17.97
C PHE A 711 2.81 25.95 18.70
N HIS A 712 2.53 27.25 18.93
CA HIS A 712 3.48 28.28 19.46
C HIS A 712 3.82 28.00 20.92
N LEU A 713 4.69 28.83 21.52
CA LEU A 713 4.69 29.09 22.97
C LEU A 713 3.25 29.24 23.55
N PRO A 714 3.05 28.91 24.84
CA PRO A 714 1.78 29.17 25.52
C PRO A 714 1.55 30.69 25.67
N SER A 715 0.30 31.11 25.86
CA SER A 715 -0.03 32.53 26.09
C SER A 715 0.35 33.00 27.50
N GLU A 716 0.37 32.08 28.45
CA GLU A 716 0.84 32.26 29.83
C GLU A 716 2.10 31.42 30.04
N PRO A 717 3.09 31.89 30.85
CA PRO A 717 4.25 31.10 31.22
C PRO A 717 3.88 29.72 31.79
N ALA A 718 4.37 28.65 31.15
CA ALA A 718 4.12 27.27 31.56
C ALA A 718 5.30 26.38 31.15
N PRO A 719 5.67 25.34 31.95
CA PRO A 719 6.73 24.40 31.60
C PRO A 719 6.51 23.76 30.22
N MET A 720 7.58 23.49 29.47
CA MET A 720 7.47 22.90 28.13
C MET A 720 8.26 21.60 28.00
N ILE A 721 7.58 20.55 27.55
CA ILE A 721 8.17 19.26 27.18
C ILE A 721 8.20 19.19 25.66
N LEU A 722 9.38 19.29 25.06
CA LEU A 722 9.62 19.30 23.62
C LEU A 722 10.14 17.93 23.17
N ILE A 723 9.45 17.28 22.24
CA ILE A 723 9.73 15.90 21.84
C ILE A 723 9.90 15.82 20.33
N GLY A 724 11.05 15.34 19.85
CA GLY A 724 11.29 15.28 18.40
C GLY A 724 12.46 14.44 17.94
N ASN A 725 12.53 14.23 16.62
CA ASN A 725 13.58 13.44 15.99
C ASN A 725 14.12 14.07 14.69
N GLY A 726 15.43 14.00 14.49
CA GLY A 726 16.11 14.48 13.28
C GLY A 726 15.79 15.93 12.93
N THR A 727 15.23 16.14 11.75
CA THR A 727 14.77 17.46 11.26
C THR A 727 13.54 18.00 11.99
N GLY A 728 12.91 17.20 12.87
CA GLY A 728 11.94 17.68 13.86
C GLY A 728 12.53 18.65 14.88
N LEU A 729 13.86 18.72 15.00
CA LEU A 729 14.50 19.75 15.82
C LEU A 729 14.15 21.18 15.37
N ALA A 730 13.83 21.41 14.08
CA ALA A 730 13.54 22.74 13.55
C ALA A 730 12.46 23.49 14.37
N GLY A 731 11.23 22.97 14.41
CA GLY A 731 10.13 23.62 15.14
C GLY A 731 10.34 23.68 16.65
N LEU A 732 11.13 22.75 17.24
CA LEU A 732 11.45 22.78 18.67
C LEU A 732 12.55 23.79 19.00
N ARG A 733 13.52 23.99 18.10
CA ARG A 733 14.63 24.93 18.26
C ARG A 733 14.16 26.37 18.25
N SER A 734 13.28 26.74 17.31
CA SER A 734 12.70 28.08 17.31
C SER A 734 11.88 28.36 18.58
N LEU A 735 11.11 27.37 19.06
CA LEU A 735 10.39 27.46 20.34
C LEU A 735 11.33 27.63 21.53
N LEU A 736 12.39 26.82 21.62
CA LEU A 736 13.41 26.95 22.66
C LEU A 736 14.05 28.35 22.64
N LYS A 737 14.50 28.82 21.46
CA LYS A 737 15.10 30.15 21.31
C LYS A 737 14.19 31.26 21.84
N ALA A 738 12.95 31.37 21.35
CA ALA A 738 12.04 32.43 21.80
C ALA A 738 11.75 32.35 23.31
N ARG A 739 11.62 31.13 23.86
CA ARG A 739 11.35 30.97 25.29
C ARG A 739 12.58 31.34 26.15
N ILE A 740 13.78 31.00 25.70
CA ILE A 740 15.03 31.40 26.38
C ILE A 740 15.22 32.92 26.29
N THR A 741 14.93 33.55 25.15
CA THR A 741 14.91 35.02 25.00
C THR A 741 13.88 35.70 25.92
N GLN A 742 12.82 35.01 26.33
CA GLN A 742 11.83 35.48 27.32
C GLN A 742 12.26 35.28 28.79
N GLY A 743 13.43 34.67 29.05
CA GLY A 743 13.89 34.35 30.41
C GLY A 743 13.21 33.12 31.03
N GLU A 744 12.62 32.25 30.20
CA GLU A 744 11.79 31.14 30.65
C GLU A 744 12.57 29.80 30.60
N HIS A 745 13.28 29.48 31.68
CA HIS A 745 14.26 28.38 31.72
C HIS A 745 13.68 26.96 31.93
N ARG A 746 12.39 26.82 32.27
CA ARG A 746 11.76 25.51 32.60
C ARG A 746 11.42 24.70 31.34
N ASN A 747 12.44 24.36 30.55
CA ASN A 747 12.38 23.61 29.30
C ASN A 747 12.90 22.18 29.49
N TRP A 748 12.24 21.20 28.87
CA TRP A 748 12.71 19.82 28.79
C TRP A 748 12.69 19.35 27.34
N LEU A 749 13.84 18.98 26.78
CA LEU A 749 13.96 18.43 25.42
C LEU A 749 14.20 16.92 25.46
N LEU A 750 13.36 16.15 24.76
CA LEU A 750 13.62 14.77 24.38
C LEU A 750 13.92 14.72 22.87
N PHE A 751 15.19 14.53 22.51
CA PHE A 751 15.65 14.52 21.11
C PHE A 751 16.27 13.17 20.72
N GLY A 752 16.09 12.75 19.47
CA GLY A 752 16.66 11.50 18.99
C GLY A 752 17.00 11.45 17.50
N GLU A 753 18.01 10.65 17.18
CA GLU A 753 18.52 10.46 15.82
C GLU A 753 19.24 9.10 15.69
N ARG A 754 20.10 8.94 14.69
CA ARG A 754 20.93 7.75 14.48
C ARG A 754 22.09 7.66 15.48
N ASN A 755 23.06 8.57 15.38
CA ASN A 755 24.36 8.47 16.06
C ASN A 755 24.74 9.81 16.71
N ALA A 756 25.29 9.78 17.92
CA ALA A 756 25.69 10.99 18.65
C ALA A 756 26.78 11.80 17.94
N GLU A 757 27.77 11.12 17.35
CA GLU A 757 28.95 11.75 16.73
C GLU A 757 28.63 12.53 15.45
N HIS A 758 27.54 12.18 14.75
CA HIS A 758 27.23 12.74 13.42
C HIS A 758 25.83 13.35 13.32
N ASP A 759 24.81 12.80 13.99
CA ASP A 759 23.41 13.24 13.83
C ASP A 759 22.86 14.03 15.03
N PHE A 760 23.71 14.43 15.99
CA PHE A 760 23.33 15.38 17.05
C PHE A 760 23.32 16.82 16.50
N HIS A 761 22.31 17.13 15.69
CA HIS A 761 22.11 18.45 15.10
C HIS A 761 22.13 19.56 16.16
N CYS A 762 22.88 20.65 15.92
CA CYS A 762 23.01 21.80 16.83
C CYS A 762 23.54 21.46 18.24
N ALA A 763 24.37 20.41 18.39
CA ALA A 763 24.90 19.95 19.67
C ALA A 763 25.47 21.07 20.56
N ASP A 764 26.33 21.95 20.03
CA ASP A 764 26.99 23.01 20.81
C ASP A 764 26.00 24.02 21.41
N GLU A 765 24.95 24.35 20.66
CA GLU A 765 23.87 25.27 21.09
C GLU A 765 23.00 24.63 22.18
N LEU A 766 22.61 23.36 21.98
CA LEU A 766 21.78 22.60 22.94
C LEU A 766 22.53 22.28 24.24
N ASN A 767 23.82 21.92 24.13
CA ASN A 767 24.70 21.72 25.30
C ASN A 767 24.97 23.05 26.01
N GLY A 768 25.09 24.17 25.27
CA GLY A 768 25.19 25.51 25.82
C GLY A 768 24.00 25.88 26.69
N TRP A 769 22.77 25.69 26.19
CA TRP A 769 21.54 25.93 26.97
C TRP A 769 21.39 24.99 28.17
N LEU A 770 21.86 23.74 28.08
CA LEU A 770 21.88 22.83 29.24
C LEU A 770 22.88 23.30 30.30
N ALA A 771 24.03 23.85 29.89
CA ALA A 771 25.08 24.34 30.79
C ALA A 771 24.75 25.70 31.46
N SER A 772 24.00 26.58 30.79
CA SER A 772 23.49 27.82 31.38
C SER A 772 22.27 27.61 32.29
N GLY A 773 21.58 26.47 32.16
CA GLY A 773 20.32 26.16 32.85
C GLY A 773 19.06 26.58 32.09
N ASP A 774 19.21 27.23 30.92
CA ASP A 774 18.13 27.61 30.01
C ASP A 774 17.32 26.41 29.50
N LEU A 775 17.98 25.25 29.36
CA LEU A 775 17.39 23.96 29.09
C LEU A 775 17.48 23.09 30.36
N ALA A 776 16.51 23.26 31.28
CA ALA A 776 16.49 22.58 32.58
C ALA A 776 16.58 21.04 32.53
N ARG A 777 16.25 20.38 31.41
CA ARG A 777 16.50 18.95 31.19
C ARG A 777 16.67 18.60 29.71
N MET A 778 17.59 17.68 29.39
CA MET A 778 17.72 17.10 28.05
C MET A 778 17.90 15.57 28.14
N ASP A 779 17.10 14.80 27.40
CA ASP A 779 17.22 13.35 27.25
C ASP A 779 17.47 13.01 25.78
N LEU A 780 18.57 12.29 25.51
CA LEU A 780 19.00 11.94 24.15
C LEU A 780 18.76 10.46 23.85
N ALA A 781 18.29 10.20 22.62
CA ALA A 781 17.94 8.88 22.11
C ALA A 781 18.61 8.61 20.75
N PHE A 782 19.83 8.08 20.78
CA PHE A 782 20.55 7.68 19.58
C PHE A 782 20.28 6.20 19.27
N SER A 783 19.73 5.95 18.09
CA SER A 783 19.16 4.66 17.69
C SER A 783 20.15 3.69 17.02
N ARG A 784 21.44 4.06 16.93
CA ARG A 784 22.51 3.28 16.30
C ARG A 784 23.86 3.24 17.04
N ASP A 785 24.00 3.91 18.17
CA ASP A 785 25.26 3.88 18.97
C ASP A 785 25.40 2.59 19.80
N GLN A 786 24.33 1.82 19.93
CA GLN A 786 24.30 0.51 20.59
C GLN A 786 23.38 -0.47 19.84
N ALA A 787 23.47 -1.76 20.16
CA ALA A 787 22.75 -2.82 19.46
C ALA A 787 21.21 -2.73 19.59
N GLU A 788 20.71 -2.24 20.72
CA GLU A 788 19.29 -2.00 20.96
C GLU A 788 18.89 -0.59 20.52
N LYS A 789 17.74 -0.43 19.85
CA LYS A 789 17.31 0.86 19.31
C LYS A 789 16.53 1.67 20.34
N ILE A 790 17.19 2.65 20.94
CA ILE A 790 16.59 3.62 21.85
C ILE A 790 15.96 4.75 21.03
N TYR A 791 14.71 5.12 21.32
CA TYR A 791 14.03 6.28 20.73
C TYR A 791 13.45 7.20 21.81
N VAL A 792 12.97 8.39 21.42
CA VAL A 792 12.45 9.39 22.37
C VAL A 792 11.22 8.94 23.15
N GLN A 793 10.36 8.07 22.58
CA GLN A 793 9.24 7.50 23.34
C GLN A 793 9.68 6.50 24.42
N ASP A 794 10.91 6.01 24.36
CA ASP A 794 11.47 5.08 25.35
C ASP A 794 12.12 5.88 26.48
N ARG A 795 12.85 6.96 26.16
CA ARG A 795 13.26 7.99 27.15
C ARG A 795 12.07 8.60 27.89
N LEU A 796 10.96 8.89 27.19
CA LEU A 796 9.72 9.38 27.80
C LEU A 796 9.11 8.39 28.80
N ARG A 797 9.32 7.09 28.60
CA ARG A 797 8.83 6.00 29.46
C ARG A 797 9.76 5.76 30.66
N GLU A 798 11.08 5.86 30.45
CA GLU A 798 12.07 5.91 31.53
C GLU A 798 11.84 7.11 32.45
N ALA A 799 11.39 8.24 31.90
CA ALA A 799 11.12 9.48 32.62
C ALA A 799 9.65 9.67 33.05
N ALA A 800 8.88 8.60 33.24
CA ALA A 800 7.45 8.66 33.57
C ALA A 800 7.14 9.55 34.80
N ASP A 801 7.88 9.40 35.91
CA ASP A 801 7.67 10.20 37.12
C ASP A 801 8.00 11.69 36.93
N GLU A 802 8.92 12.03 36.01
CA GLU A 802 9.19 13.40 35.60
C GLU A 802 8.03 13.96 34.78
N LEU A 803 7.53 13.19 33.80
CA LEU A 803 6.36 13.55 32.99
C LEU A 803 5.14 13.84 33.87
N HIS A 804 4.85 13.00 34.86
CA HIS A 804 3.75 13.24 35.80
C HIS A 804 3.93 14.52 36.62
N ARG A 805 5.15 14.80 37.12
CA ARG A 805 5.44 16.05 37.85
C ARG A 805 5.28 17.28 36.96
N TRP A 806 5.85 17.29 35.75
CA TRP A 806 5.74 18.41 34.83
C TRP A 806 4.28 18.65 34.40
N LEU A 807 3.51 17.59 34.13
CA LEU A 807 2.08 17.75 33.80
C LEU A 807 1.25 18.30 34.96
N ALA A 808 1.62 18.01 36.21
CA ALA A 808 1.04 18.62 37.41
C ALA A 808 1.48 20.08 37.61
N GLU A 809 2.71 20.43 37.23
CA GLU A 809 3.21 21.82 37.10
C GLU A 809 2.57 22.61 35.94
N GLY A 810 1.55 22.06 35.27
CA GLY A 810 0.84 22.74 34.19
C GLY A 810 1.48 22.60 32.79
N ALA A 811 2.49 21.73 32.64
CA ALA A 811 3.29 21.66 31.41
C ALA A 811 2.49 21.50 30.11
N VAL A 812 3.10 22.00 29.02
CA VAL A 812 2.63 21.89 27.64
C VAL A 812 3.58 20.96 26.87
N ILE A 813 3.01 19.97 26.17
CA ILE A 813 3.76 19.02 25.34
C ILE A 813 3.78 19.50 23.90
N TYR A 814 4.98 19.54 23.30
CA TYR A 814 5.25 19.86 21.91
C TYR A 814 5.84 18.64 21.22
N ILE A 815 5.29 18.27 20.07
CA ILE A 815 5.84 17.18 19.25
C ILE A 815 6.14 17.70 17.84
N CYS A 816 7.39 17.57 17.38
CA CYS A 816 7.80 17.92 16.01
C CYS A 816 8.79 16.89 15.44
N GLY A 817 8.67 16.54 14.17
CA GLY A 817 9.44 15.46 13.53
C GLY A 817 8.55 14.47 12.81
N SER A 818 8.99 13.22 12.66
CA SER A 818 8.18 12.26 11.92
C SER A 818 6.92 11.86 12.69
N LEU A 819 5.75 12.08 12.08
CA LEU A 819 4.58 11.29 12.43
C LEU A 819 4.82 9.81 12.02
N GLU A 820 5.63 9.59 10.98
CA GLU A 820 6.17 8.32 10.45
C GLU A 820 7.23 7.69 11.37
N GLY A 821 6.86 7.52 12.64
CA GLY A 821 7.69 6.94 13.68
C GLY A 821 7.31 7.54 15.02
N MET A 822 8.07 8.58 15.38
CA MET A 822 8.10 9.23 16.69
C MET A 822 6.72 9.69 17.16
N ALA A 823 5.98 10.49 16.38
CA ALA A 823 4.71 11.05 16.87
C ALA A 823 3.56 10.04 16.97
N THR A 824 3.75 8.80 16.51
CA THR A 824 2.84 7.69 16.80
C THR A 824 3.21 7.03 18.13
N GLY A 825 4.48 6.64 18.29
CA GLY A 825 4.96 5.98 19.52
C GLY A 825 4.91 6.88 20.76
N VAL A 826 5.02 8.20 20.60
CA VAL A 826 4.82 9.18 21.67
C VAL A 826 3.34 9.33 22.03
N ASP A 827 2.42 9.40 21.06
CA ASP A 827 0.96 9.44 21.30
C ASP A 827 0.49 8.15 22.02
N GLU A 828 1.03 6.99 21.63
CA GLU A 828 0.81 5.69 22.29
C GLU A 828 1.43 5.61 23.69
N THR A 829 2.66 6.10 23.89
CA THR A 829 3.31 6.10 25.22
C THR A 829 2.63 7.08 26.18
N LEU A 830 2.18 8.24 25.72
CA LEU A 830 1.39 9.17 26.54
C LEU A 830 0.05 8.54 26.97
N ARG A 831 -0.66 7.87 26.06
CA ARG A 831 -1.89 7.11 26.42
C ARG A 831 -1.63 6.01 27.45
N ALA A 832 -0.47 5.36 27.41
CA ALA A 832 -0.09 4.35 28.39
C ALA A 832 0.27 4.95 29.77
N LEU A 833 0.82 6.16 29.83
CA LEU A 833 1.24 6.81 31.08
C LEU A 833 0.14 7.65 31.74
N ILE A 834 -0.63 8.43 30.97
CA ILE A 834 -1.66 9.35 31.51
C ILE A 834 -3.10 9.02 31.08
N GLY A 835 -3.31 7.92 30.35
CA GLY A 835 -4.64 7.45 29.92
C GLY A 835 -5.24 8.24 28.74
N GLU A 836 -6.30 7.67 28.16
CA GLU A 836 -7.08 8.30 27.07
C GLU A 836 -7.65 9.65 27.49
N GLU A 837 -8.25 9.73 28.67
CA GLU A 837 -8.88 10.95 29.21
C GLU A 837 -7.84 12.03 29.54
N GLY A 838 -6.66 11.66 30.03
CA GLY A 838 -5.56 12.59 30.27
C GLY A 838 -5.04 13.21 28.96
N VAL A 839 -4.80 12.41 27.93
CA VAL A 839 -4.41 12.91 26.60
C VAL A 839 -5.51 13.78 25.98
N GLN A 840 -6.78 13.40 26.11
CA GLN A 840 -7.90 14.19 25.60
C GLN A 840 -8.04 15.53 26.34
N SER A 841 -7.88 15.54 27.66
CA SER A 841 -7.90 16.75 28.49
C SER A 841 -6.77 17.73 28.10
N LEU A 842 -5.55 17.22 27.82
CA LEU A 842 -4.46 18.06 27.30
C LEU A 842 -4.73 18.59 25.88
N ILE A 843 -5.46 17.87 25.03
CA ILE A 843 -5.91 18.36 23.71
C ILE A 843 -6.91 19.51 23.89
N GLU A 844 -7.93 19.32 24.74
CA GLU A 844 -9.00 20.28 24.98
C GLU A 844 -8.49 21.56 25.66
N GLN A 845 -7.55 21.43 26.60
CA GLN A 845 -6.82 22.57 27.22
C GLN A 845 -5.80 23.23 26.27
N GLY A 846 -5.61 22.71 25.05
CA GLY A 846 -4.58 23.22 24.12
C GLY A 846 -3.14 23.05 24.61
N ARG A 847 -2.93 22.14 25.57
CA ARG A 847 -1.63 21.79 26.19
C ARG A 847 -0.91 20.64 25.48
N TYR A 848 -1.50 20.06 24.45
CA TYR A 848 -0.89 19.04 23.60
C TYR A 848 -0.81 19.55 22.15
N ARG A 849 0.40 19.91 21.72
CA ARG A 849 0.71 20.71 20.53
C ARG A 849 1.58 19.90 19.57
N ARG A 850 1.27 19.92 18.27
CA ARG A 850 1.86 18.99 17.27
C ARG A 850 2.20 19.69 15.94
N ASP A 851 3.34 19.27 15.38
CA ASP A 851 4.02 19.80 14.19
C ASP A 851 4.75 18.63 13.45
N VAL A 852 4.02 17.56 13.05
CA VAL A 852 4.60 16.24 12.69
C VAL A 852 4.25 15.68 11.30
N TYR A 853 5.28 15.30 10.53
CA TYR A 853 5.28 15.09 9.07
C TYR A 853 6.04 13.80 8.66
#